data_AF-A0AA42XUD4-F1
#
_entry.id   AF-A0AA42XUD4-F1
#
_cell.length_a   1.000
_cell.length_b   1.000
_cell.length_c   1.000
_cell.angle_alpha   90.00
_cell.angle_beta   90.00
_cell.angle_gamma   90.00
#
_symmetry.space_group_name_H-M   'P 1'
#
loop_
_entity.id
_entity.type
_entity.pdbx_description
1 polymer ?
#
loop_
_entity_poly.entity_id
_entity_poly.type
_entity_poly.pdbx_seq_one_letter_code
_entity_poly.pdbx_strand_id
1 'polypeptide(L)'
;MSYRCIISNLKAGAFVLLIGSALAVSGCKDDPTLFGGCSTQNVNACPTSEGFANPYEGQLELLTWTETLRKASLELTGQLPTEQQIRASEDLGQLGLEASLAELMREPAFGDRIIELYNDHFLTDKYLGRENAIELLDEEIWPNLRWFDSRGEDDDGVALITNDSLAREPLELIAHVIRNERPFTEILTADYAMLNGYSALSLIGLPDLPLGIGEDPERFRAIQVPGIPHAGILTSPMFLNRFPTSDTNINRHRSRMTYWFFLDIDINRFGSRPVDASDDFGENPTLNNPDCAVCHTTMDPIAGLYMNWNERGEYSGQGEWFGPDYILPPGFNGEALPDGERKRALQWLGKRLAENPRFAQATVKTVFEGLTGQKVLDLSVGYVVPDMGGMGGTGGDMGAGGAGGMGIGGAGGMGIGGAGGMGVGGAGGMGIGGAGGMGVGGAGGEMGTGGTMPPPPPPPPLPEIEPEIDPDVDPALERAYDVQQDILRIIQQRFIESNYNFKLLVREIVLSPYFRAANATPLTADMEIELSTFGTARLLTPEHLNRKIEATTGIRWRQRPDRADYLRDQYRIFYGGIDSDLVTQRVTAPNGVMASLAQRMAYEVACSAVPYDFSKASNQRLLFPGIDRNVAIDNGSDQVRDAVRHLHEQLLGESLGANDPEIDATMVVLTEAYSLGRNGLSTGAVSEELADPCRLNNDRMTGDSLPDNRRINQDPDYTLRAWMAAVSYLLSDYRYLYE
;
A
#
# COMPACT_ATOMS: atom_id res chain seq x y z
N MET A 1 -28.68 6.65 17.90
CA MET A 1 -29.28 5.69 16.95
C MET A 1 -30.79 5.62 17.18
N SER A 2 -31.61 5.85 16.15
CA SER A 2 -33.07 6.06 16.30
C SER A 2 -33.82 4.75 16.53
N TYR A 3 -34.62 4.73 17.60
CA TYR A 3 -35.37 3.60 18.19
C TYR A 3 -36.61 3.16 17.36
N ARG A 4 -36.44 2.72 16.10
CA ARG A 4 -37.59 2.28 15.26
C ARG A 4 -37.38 0.99 14.45
N CYS A 5 -36.68 -0.02 14.99
CA CYS A 5 -36.54 -1.31 14.30
C CYS A 5 -37.06 -2.54 15.06
N ILE A 6 -37.93 -2.38 16.07
CA ILE A 6 -38.52 -3.54 16.76
C ILE A 6 -40.04 -3.34 16.86
N ILE A 7 -40.77 -4.42 16.53
CA ILE A 7 -42.23 -4.63 16.53
C ILE A 7 -42.90 -4.44 15.16
N SER A 8 -42.80 -5.48 14.32
CA SER A 8 -43.94 -5.95 13.53
C SER A 8 -43.66 -7.35 13.01
N ASN A 9 -43.88 -8.39 13.83
CA ASN A 9 -44.26 -9.72 13.36
C ASN A 9 -44.69 -10.60 14.54
N LEU A 10 -45.89 -10.34 15.03
CA LEU A 10 -46.62 -11.26 15.90
C LEU A 10 -48.11 -11.04 15.67
N LYS A 11 -48.65 -11.76 14.67
CA LYS A 11 -50.02 -12.32 14.58
C LYS A 11 -50.41 -12.53 13.10
N ALA A 12 -50.39 -13.79 12.64
CA ALA A 12 -51.53 -14.49 12.02
C ALA A 12 -51.09 -15.75 11.22
N GLY A 13 -51.37 -16.92 11.79
CA GLY A 13 -51.94 -18.13 11.17
C GLY A 13 -51.59 -18.60 9.75
N ALA A 14 -50.90 -19.75 9.72
CA ALA A 14 -51.26 -21.01 9.03
C ALA A 14 -51.25 -21.16 7.49
N PHE A 15 -50.44 -22.16 7.07
CA PHE A 15 -50.55 -23.08 5.92
C PHE A 15 -50.52 -22.51 4.49
N VAL A 16 -49.44 -22.82 3.74
CA VAL A 16 -49.42 -23.66 2.52
C VAL A 16 -47.95 -23.90 2.11
N LEU A 17 -47.58 -25.17 1.96
CA LEU A 17 -46.36 -25.67 1.31
C LEU A 17 -46.53 -25.61 -0.22
N LEU A 18 -45.60 -24.99 -0.96
CA LEU A 18 -44.93 -25.53 -2.18
C LEU A 18 -44.22 -24.47 -3.04
N ILE A 19 -43.05 -24.90 -3.56
CA ILE A 19 -42.27 -24.40 -4.71
C ILE A 19 -41.27 -23.27 -4.42
N GLY A 20 -40.00 -23.61 -4.60
CA GLY A 20 -38.87 -22.71 -4.48
C GLY A 20 -38.65 -21.80 -5.69
N SER A 21 -37.64 -20.96 -5.53
CA SER A 21 -37.13 -19.88 -6.38
C SER A 21 -37.47 -18.48 -5.85
N ALA A 22 -36.40 -17.73 -5.60
CA ALA A 22 -36.30 -16.28 -5.46
C ALA A 22 -36.63 -15.63 -4.09
N LEU A 23 -35.73 -14.69 -3.75
CA LEU A 23 -35.82 -13.60 -2.78
C LEU A 23 -35.40 -13.90 -1.33
N ALA A 24 -34.10 -14.08 -1.13
CA ALA A 24 -33.44 -13.55 0.06
C ALA A 24 -33.27 -12.04 -0.13
N VAL A 25 -34.31 -11.26 0.16
CA VAL A 25 -34.22 -9.80 0.33
C VAL A 25 -34.74 -9.48 1.72
N SER A 26 -33.84 -9.48 2.69
CA SER A 26 -34.03 -8.77 3.95
C SER A 26 -32.67 -8.48 4.60
N GLY A 27 -31.86 -7.68 3.92
CA GLY A 27 -30.91 -6.78 4.57
C GLY A 27 -31.51 -5.38 4.45
N CYS A 28 -31.31 -4.54 5.46
CA CYS A 28 -31.59 -3.10 5.34
C CYS A 28 -31.02 -2.61 3.99
N LYS A 29 -31.77 -1.83 3.22
CA LYS A 29 -31.21 -1.18 2.03
C LYS A 29 -30.06 -0.30 2.54
N ASP A 30 -28.83 -0.71 2.26
CA ASP A 30 -27.68 0.17 2.36
C ASP A 30 -27.97 1.41 1.49
N ASP A 31 -27.53 2.58 1.95
CA ASP A 31 -27.66 3.81 1.16
C ASP A 31 -27.03 3.57 -0.23
N PRO A 32 -27.67 4.07 -1.31
CA PRO A 32 -27.14 3.86 -2.65
C PRO A 32 -25.74 4.45 -2.74
N THR A 33 -24.74 3.60 -3.02
CA THR A 33 -23.36 4.04 -3.15
C THR A 33 -23.19 4.87 -4.43
N LEU A 34 -22.24 5.81 -4.44
CA LEU A 34 -21.97 6.72 -5.57
C LEU A 34 -21.71 5.95 -6.87
N PHE A 35 -20.99 4.83 -6.79
CA PHE A 35 -20.71 3.95 -7.93
C PHE A 35 -21.59 2.70 -8.00
N GLY A 36 -22.59 2.56 -7.13
CA GLY A 36 -23.35 1.31 -6.96
C GLY A 36 -24.15 0.88 -8.18
N GLY A 37 -24.60 1.85 -8.99
CA GLY A 37 -25.28 1.58 -10.27
C GLY A 37 -24.38 1.72 -11.51
N CYS A 38 -23.19 2.31 -11.36
CA CYS A 38 -22.27 2.62 -12.44
C CYS A 38 -21.57 1.36 -12.95
N SER A 39 -21.64 1.08 -14.24
CA SER A 39 -20.96 -0.04 -14.89
C SER A 39 -20.86 0.20 -16.39
N THR A 40 -20.04 -0.59 -17.08
CA THR A 40 -19.95 -0.58 -18.55
C THR A 40 -21.27 -0.94 -19.24
N GLN A 41 -22.21 -1.58 -18.52
CA GLN A 41 -23.58 -1.87 -19.00
C GLN A 41 -24.58 -0.76 -18.67
N ASN A 42 -24.26 0.13 -17.73
CA ASN A 42 -25.14 1.18 -17.25
C ASN A 42 -24.35 2.48 -17.00
N VAL A 43 -23.73 3.00 -18.05
CA VAL A 43 -22.87 4.18 -18.00
C VAL A 43 -23.61 5.45 -17.54
N ASN A 44 -24.93 5.51 -17.76
CA ASN A 44 -25.75 6.65 -17.33
C ASN A 44 -25.91 6.76 -15.81
N ALA A 45 -25.59 5.70 -15.06
CA ALA A 45 -25.53 5.71 -13.60
C ALA A 45 -24.15 6.08 -13.07
N CYS A 46 -23.18 6.37 -13.93
CA CYS A 46 -21.84 6.76 -13.53
C CYS A 46 -21.78 8.25 -13.19
N PRO A 47 -21.15 8.63 -12.06
CA PRO A 47 -20.77 10.01 -11.85
C PRO A 47 -19.75 10.40 -12.91
N THR A 48 -19.97 11.52 -13.60
CA THR A 48 -19.07 12.02 -14.65
C THR A 48 -17.98 12.92 -14.06
N SER A 49 -16.76 12.86 -14.58
CA SER A 49 -15.74 13.90 -14.36
C SER A 49 -15.67 14.85 -15.56
N GLU A 50 -15.34 16.11 -15.32
CA GLU A 50 -14.97 17.04 -16.40
C GLU A 50 -13.60 16.69 -17.01
N GLY A 51 -12.85 15.79 -16.38
CA GLY A 51 -11.51 15.41 -16.81
C GLY A 51 -10.50 16.52 -16.56
N PHE A 52 -9.40 16.45 -17.32
CA PHE A 52 -8.27 17.38 -17.25
C PHE A 52 -7.77 17.69 -18.67
N ALA A 53 -7.43 18.95 -18.91
CA ALA A 53 -6.76 19.35 -20.13
C ALA A 53 -5.30 18.88 -20.11
N ASN A 54 -4.71 18.68 -21.30
CA ASN A 54 -3.28 18.44 -21.43
C ASN A 54 -2.53 19.78 -21.25
N PRO A 55 -1.71 19.96 -20.19
CA PRO A 55 -1.02 21.23 -19.94
C PRO A 55 0.01 21.56 -21.03
N TYR A 56 0.47 20.56 -21.79
CA TYR A 56 1.47 20.67 -22.84
C TYR A 56 0.93 20.13 -24.17
N GLU A 57 -0.25 20.59 -24.57
CA GLU A 57 -0.92 20.14 -25.80
C GLU A 57 0.00 20.27 -27.03
N GLY A 58 0.12 19.17 -27.79
CA GLY A 58 0.98 19.09 -28.97
C GLY A 58 2.45 18.77 -28.68
N GLN A 59 2.86 18.69 -27.41
CA GLN A 59 4.21 18.33 -26.99
C GLN A 59 4.24 17.09 -26.08
N LEU A 60 3.31 17.01 -25.13
CA LEU A 60 3.08 15.84 -24.28
C LEU A 60 2.01 14.96 -24.90
N GLU A 61 2.36 13.72 -25.19
CA GLU A 61 1.43 12.67 -25.57
C GLU A 61 0.85 12.01 -24.32
N LEU A 62 -0.48 11.85 -24.31
CA LEU A 62 -1.17 11.11 -23.26
C LEU A 62 -1.64 9.77 -23.81
N LEU A 63 -1.60 8.74 -22.97
CA LEU A 63 -2.20 7.44 -23.22
C LEU A 63 -3.65 7.60 -23.70
N THR A 64 -4.01 6.77 -24.67
CA THR A 64 -5.40 6.56 -25.06
C THR A 64 -6.22 6.02 -23.88
N TRP A 65 -7.54 6.03 -24.00
CA TRP A 65 -8.40 5.56 -22.92
C TRP A 65 -8.27 4.05 -22.67
N THR A 66 -7.96 3.26 -23.69
CA THR A 66 -7.70 1.82 -23.57
C THR A 66 -6.34 1.52 -22.94
N GLU A 67 -5.29 2.23 -23.33
CA GLU A 67 -3.98 2.12 -22.68
C GLU A 67 -4.05 2.56 -21.21
N THR A 68 -4.77 3.65 -20.94
CA THR A 68 -5.04 4.12 -19.57
C THR A 68 -5.79 3.06 -18.76
N LEU A 69 -6.81 2.42 -19.37
CA LEU A 69 -7.57 1.33 -18.74
C LEU A 69 -6.67 0.13 -18.41
N ARG A 70 -5.81 -0.30 -19.35
CA ARG A 70 -4.90 -1.43 -19.14
C ARG A 70 -3.98 -1.18 -17.95
N LYS A 71 -3.32 -0.03 -17.95
CA LYS A 71 -2.43 0.41 -16.88
C LYS A 71 -3.16 0.52 -15.55
N ALA A 72 -4.32 1.17 -15.51
CA ALA A 72 -5.13 1.30 -14.30
C ALA A 72 -5.63 -0.05 -13.78
N SER A 73 -6.01 -0.98 -14.66
CA SER A 73 -6.45 -2.33 -14.27
C SER A 73 -5.33 -3.10 -13.57
N LEU A 74 -4.12 -3.09 -14.15
CA LEU A 74 -2.95 -3.72 -13.54
C LEU A 74 -2.54 -3.03 -12.23
N GLU A 75 -2.56 -1.70 -12.18
CA GLU A 75 -2.20 -0.92 -10.99
C GLU A 75 -3.19 -1.11 -9.83
N LEU A 76 -4.49 -1.17 -10.13
CA LEU A 76 -5.54 -1.19 -9.12
C LEU A 76 -5.92 -2.61 -8.69
N THR A 77 -5.84 -3.59 -9.59
CA THR A 77 -6.31 -4.96 -9.32
C THR A 77 -5.28 -6.04 -9.64
N GLY A 78 -4.20 -5.72 -10.35
CA GLY A 78 -3.25 -6.70 -10.86
C GLY A 78 -3.82 -7.61 -11.94
N GLN A 79 -4.94 -7.25 -12.57
CA GLN A 79 -5.61 -8.02 -13.62
C GLN A 79 -5.62 -7.24 -14.94
N LEU A 80 -5.75 -7.97 -16.06
CA LEU A 80 -5.96 -7.36 -17.36
C LEU A 80 -7.44 -6.96 -17.53
N PRO A 81 -7.74 -5.87 -18.26
CA PRO A 81 -9.11 -5.47 -18.53
C PRO A 81 -9.88 -6.55 -19.29
N THR A 82 -11.18 -6.64 -19.04
CA THR A 82 -12.06 -7.51 -19.83
C THR A 82 -12.31 -6.92 -21.22
N GLU A 83 -12.61 -7.77 -22.20
CA GLU A 83 -13.05 -7.37 -23.54
C GLU A 83 -14.18 -6.33 -23.53
N GLN A 84 -15.10 -6.45 -22.56
CA GLN A 84 -16.22 -5.51 -22.42
C GLN A 84 -15.74 -4.13 -21.96
N GLN A 85 -14.80 -4.07 -21.00
CA GLN A 85 -14.22 -2.84 -20.51
C GLN A 85 -13.39 -2.14 -21.60
N ILE A 86 -12.60 -2.91 -22.36
CA ILE A 86 -11.84 -2.41 -23.51
C ILE A 86 -12.79 -1.74 -24.52
N ARG A 87 -13.81 -2.47 -25.00
CA ARG A 87 -14.79 -1.94 -25.96
C ARG A 87 -15.52 -0.70 -25.43
N ALA A 88 -15.90 -0.70 -24.15
CA ALA A 88 -16.54 0.46 -23.55
C ALA A 88 -15.63 1.71 -23.59
N SER A 89 -14.35 1.55 -23.24
CA SER A 89 -13.36 2.63 -23.29
C SER A 89 -13.02 3.08 -24.72
N GLU A 90 -13.05 2.18 -25.70
CA GLU A 90 -12.90 2.52 -27.12
C GLU A 90 -14.10 3.32 -27.64
N ASP A 91 -15.31 2.80 -27.43
CA ASP A 91 -16.54 3.34 -28.02
C ASP A 91 -17.02 4.64 -27.34
N LEU A 92 -16.81 4.76 -26.03
CA LEU A 92 -17.34 5.85 -25.21
C LEU A 92 -16.25 6.80 -24.65
N GLY A 93 -14.97 6.53 -24.93
CA GLY A 93 -13.85 7.31 -24.46
C GLY A 93 -13.77 7.39 -22.92
N GLN A 94 -13.65 8.60 -22.38
CA GLN A 94 -13.53 8.85 -20.94
C GLN A 94 -14.68 8.20 -20.15
N LEU A 95 -15.93 8.30 -20.61
CA LEU A 95 -17.08 7.74 -19.89
C LEU A 95 -16.99 6.20 -19.80
N GLY A 96 -16.47 5.56 -20.84
CA GLY A 96 -16.19 4.12 -20.83
C GLY A 96 -15.12 3.74 -19.83
N LEU A 97 -14.02 4.51 -19.76
CA LEU A 97 -12.98 4.33 -18.74
C LEU A 97 -13.53 4.52 -17.33
N GLU A 98 -14.29 5.58 -17.05
CA GLU A 98 -14.88 5.84 -15.73
C GLU A 98 -15.79 4.69 -15.27
N ALA A 99 -16.58 4.14 -16.20
CA ALA A 99 -17.45 3.00 -15.93
C ALA A 99 -16.66 1.71 -15.64
N SER A 100 -15.57 1.47 -16.37
CA SER A 100 -14.65 0.34 -16.13
C SER A 100 -13.93 0.48 -14.78
N LEU A 101 -13.44 1.68 -14.42
CA LEU A 101 -12.81 1.93 -13.12
C LEU A 101 -13.77 1.66 -11.96
N ALA A 102 -15.05 1.99 -12.11
CA ALA A 102 -16.06 1.70 -11.10
C ALA A 102 -16.26 0.19 -10.88
N GLU A 103 -16.14 -0.63 -11.94
CA GLU A 103 -16.16 -2.09 -11.83
C GLU A 103 -14.92 -2.62 -11.12
N LEU A 104 -13.73 -2.18 -11.55
CA LEU A 104 -12.45 -2.58 -10.97
C LEU A 104 -12.38 -2.26 -9.47
N MET A 105 -12.81 -1.06 -9.06
CA MET A 105 -12.83 -0.64 -7.65
C MET A 105 -13.94 -1.29 -6.80
N ARG A 106 -14.76 -2.17 -7.38
CA ARG A 106 -15.69 -3.04 -6.64
C ARG A 106 -15.10 -4.42 -6.40
N GLU A 107 -14.02 -4.80 -7.08
CA GLU A 107 -13.39 -6.10 -6.90
C GLU A 107 -12.65 -6.20 -5.57
N PRO A 108 -12.57 -7.42 -4.97
CA PRO A 108 -11.77 -7.63 -3.77
C PRO A 108 -10.29 -7.23 -3.93
N ALA A 109 -9.71 -7.49 -5.11
CA ALA A 109 -8.30 -7.17 -5.41
C ALA A 109 -7.95 -5.68 -5.26
N PHE A 110 -8.93 -4.79 -5.48
CA PHE A 110 -8.74 -3.36 -5.21
C PHE A 110 -8.55 -3.10 -3.71
N GLY A 111 -9.26 -3.82 -2.84
CA GLY A 111 -9.07 -3.75 -1.39
C GLY A 111 -7.64 -4.12 -0.99
N ASP A 112 -7.13 -5.24 -1.51
CA ASP A 112 -5.75 -5.69 -1.27
C ASP A 112 -4.72 -4.64 -1.70
N ARG A 113 -4.93 -4.04 -2.87
CA ARG A 113 -4.07 -2.97 -3.39
C ARG A 113 -4.02 -1.76 -2.46
N ILE A 114 -5.16 -1.35 -1.91
CA ILE A 114 -5.24 -0.22 -1.00
C ILE A 114 -4.57 -0.53 0.35
N ILE A 115 -4.76 -1.75 0.86
CA ILE A 115 -4.06 -2.22 2.05
C ILE A 115 -2.54 -2.13 1.85
N GLU A 116 -2.04 -2.58 0.70
CA GLU A 116 -0.62 -2.47 0.34
C GLU A 116 -0.16 -0.99 0.27
N LEU A 117 -0.95 -0.12 -0.36
CA LEU A 117 -0.65 1.31 -0.47
C LEU A 117 -0.53 1.97 0.91
N TYR A 118 -1.50 1.76 1.79
CA TYR A 118 -1.49 2.37 3.11
C TYR A 118 -0.53 1.69 4.08
N ASN A 119 -0.17 0.42 3.86
CA ASN A 119 0.88 -0.20 4.65
C ASN A 119 2.26 0.44 4.38
N ASP A 120 2.56 0.86 3.15
CA ASP A 120 3.79 1.63 2.87
C ASP A 120 3.86 2.94 3.66
N HIS A 121 2.71 3.44 4.11
CA HIS A 121 2.57 4.66 4.89
C HIS A 121 2.55 4.40 6.41
N PHE A 122 1.67 3.51 6.88
CA PHE A 122 1.45 3.23 8.29
C PHE A 122 2.35 2.15 8.86
N LEU A 123 2.90 1.26 8.02
CA LEU A 123 3.90 0.25 8.38
C LEU A 123 3.44 -0.69 9.50
N THR A 124 2.15 -0.97 9.58
CA THR A 124 1.53 -1.80 10.62
C THR A 124 1.67 -3.30 10.33
N ASP A 125 1.96 -3.69 9.09
CA ASP A 125 2.31 -5.07 8.72
C ASP A 125 3.61 -5.58 9.38
N LYS A 126 4.34 -4.70 10.09
CA LYS A 126 5.41 -5.07 11.01
C LYS A 126 4.98 -6.20 11.96
N TYR A 127 3.70 -6.21 12.34
CA TYR A 127 3.15 -7.15 13.31
C TYR A 127 2.56 -8.42 12.69
N LEU A 128 2.70 -8.61 11.37
CA LEU A 128 2.37 -9.90 10.75
C LEU A 128 3.38 -10.98 11.13
N GLY A 129 2.91 -12.22 11.10
CA GLY A 129 3.73 -13.39 11.36
C GLY A 129 3.97 -13.64 12.85
N ARG A 130 4.11 -14.93 13.19
CA ARG A 130 4.30 -15.39 14.57
C ARG A 130 3.16 -14.85 15.46
N GLU A 131 3.50 -14.34 16.64
CA GLU A 131 2.59 -13.75 17.60
C GLU A 131 2.93 -12.26 17.84
N ASN A 132 3.56 -11.59 16.87
CA ASN A 132 4.07 -10.22 16.99
C ASN A 132 3.02 -9.17 17.40
N ALA A 133 1.75 -9.32 16.99
CA ALA A 133 0.63 -8.48 17.38
C ALA A 133 0.03 -8.89 18.73
N ILE A 134 -0.02 -10.20 18.99
CA ILE A 134 -0.51 -10.76 20.27
C ILE A 134 0.39 -10.29 21.41
N GLU A 135 1.72 -10.35 21.25
CA GLU A 135 2.71 -9.96 22.26
C GLU A 135 2.69 -8.46 22.63
N LEU A 136 2.00 -7.61 21.85
CA LEU A 136 1.80 -6.20 22.21
C LEU A 136 0.74 -5.99 23.29
N LEU A 137 -0.21 -6.91 23.41
CA LEU A 137 -1.39 -6.77 24.24
C LEU A 137 -1.20 -7.51 25.56
N ASP A 138 -1.67 -6.92 26.67
CA ASP A 138 -1.59 -7.57 27.98
C ASP A 138 -2.74 -8.57 28.21
N GLU A 139 -2.41 -9.82 28.54
CA GLU A 139 -3.39 -10.87 28.85
C GLU A 139 -4.20 -10.58 30.12
N GLU A 140 -3.70 -9.75 31.05
CA GLU A 140 -4.48 -9.30 32.21
C GLU A 140 -5.63 -8.39 31.80
N ILE A 141 -5.44 -7.59 30.75
CA ILE A 141 -6.46 -6.72 30.17
C ILE A 141 -7.34 -7.51 29.19
N TRP A 142 -6.74 -8.41 28.41
CA TRP A 142 -7.38 -9.21 27.37
C TRP A 142 -7.33 -10.70 27.71
N PRO A 143 -8.17 -11.20 28.64
CA PRO A 143 -8.08 -12.58 29.14
C PRO A 143 -8.39 -13.66 28.09
N ASN A 144 -8.97 -13.28 26.95
CA ASN A 144 -9.24 -14.19 25.83
C ASN A 144 -8.21 -14.07 24.71
N LEU A 145 -7.14 -13.28 24.88
CA LEU A 145 -6.18 -12.97 23.82
C LEU A 145 -5.68 -14.23 23.10
N ARG A 146 -5.35 -15.26 23.87
CA ARG A 146 -4.98 -16.62 23.43
C ARG A 146 -6.12 -17.63 23.60
N TRP A 147 -7.30 -17.32 23.07
CA TRP A 147 -8.48 -18.19 23.19
C TRP A 147 -8.25 -19.62 22.67
N PHE A 148 -7.34 -19.80 21.71
CA PHE A 148 -7.00 -21.08 21.09
C PHE A 148 -6.32 -22.06 22.07
N ASP A 149 -5.50 -21.56 23.01
CA ASP A 149 -4.88 -22.38 24.07
C ASP A 149 -5.94 -23.11 24.91
N SER A 150 -7.05 -22.42 25.19
CA SER A 150 -8.15 -22.96 25.99
C SER A 150 -8.94 -24.05 25.27
N ARG A 151 -8.90 -24.09 23.93
CA ARG A 151 -9.55 -25.14 23.12
C ARG A 151 -8.67 -26.39 22.94
N GLY A 152 -7.42 -26.36 23.40
CA GLY A 152 -6.45 -27.41 23.14
C GLY A 152 -6.03 -27.48 21.66
N GLU A 153 -6.30 -26.41 20.91
CA GLU A 153 -5.79 -26.17 19.56
C GLU A 153 -4.42 -25.50 19.73
N ASP A 154 -3.42 -26.28 20.15
CA ASP A 154 -2.00 -25.89 20.08
C ASP A 154 -1.55 -25.99 18.62
N ASP A 155 -2.20 -25.20 17.77
CA ASP A 155 -1.97 -25.11 16.34
C ASP A 155 -1.32 -23.76 16.05
N ASP A 156 0.00 -23.80 15.80
CA ASP A 156 0.79 -22.66 15.32
C ASP A 156 0.08 -21.90 14.18
N GLY A 157 -0.75 -22.59 13.38
CA GLY A 157 -1.57 -21.99 12.33
C GLY A 157 -2.71 -21.10 12.86
N VAL A 158 -3.43 -21.51 13.90
CA VAL A 158 -4.51 -20.72 14.50
C VAL A 158 -3.95 -19.50 15.23
N ALA A 159 -2.82 -19.66 15.92
CA ALA A 159 -2.10 -18.55 16.54
C ALA A 159 -1.65 -17.52 15.49
N LEU A 160 -1.07 -17.99 14.37
CA LEU A 160 -0.65 -17.14 13.26
C LEU A 160 -1.83 -16.39 12.62
N ILE A 161 -2.94 -17.07 12.34
CA ILE A 161 -4.14 -16.43 11.76
C ILE A 161 -4.72 -15.41 12.73
N THR A 162 -4.77 -15.72 14.03
CA THR A 162 -5.24 -14.79 15.08
C THR A 162 -4.35 -13.56 15.17
N ASN A 163 -3.04 -13.76 15.12
CA ASN A 163 -2.07 -12.68 15.09
C ASN A 163 -2.27 -11.76 13.89
N ASP A 164 -2.32 -12.32 12.68
CA ASP A 164 -2.46 -11.54 11.46
C ASP A 164 -3.81 -10.81 11.40
N SER A 165 -4.86 -11.40 12.00
CA SER A 165 -6.18 -10.80 12.15
C SER A 165 -6.18 -9.58 13.09
N LEU A 166 -5.33 -9.57 14.13
CA LEU A 166 -5.14 -8.42 15.01
C LEU A 166 -4.27 -7.35 14.32
N ALA A 167 -3.20 -7.77 13.64
CA ALA A 167 -2.26 -6.89 12.94
C ALA A 167 -2.95 -6.08 11.82
N ARG A 168 -3.88 -6.70 11.09
CA ARG A 168 -4.56 -6.09 9.93
C ARG A 168 -5.67 -5.09 10.28
N GLU A 169 -6.15 -5.07 11.52
CA GLU A 169 -7.24 -4.19 11.99
C GLU A 169 -7.22 -2.76 11.42
N PRO A 170 -6.12 -1.98 11.52
CA PRO A 170 -6.12 -0.59 11.03
C PRO A 170 -6.23 -0.47 9.51
N LEU A 171 -5.64 -1.40 8.76
CA LEU A 171 -5.68 -1.38 7.29
C LEU A 171 -7.03 -1.89 6.77
N GLU A 172 -7.67 -2.80 7.51
CA GLU A 172 -9.04 -3.26 7.23
C GLU A 172 -10.08 -2.16 7.48
N LEU A 173 -9.84 -1.24 8.41
CA LEU A 173 -10.68 -0.04 8.56
C LEU A 173 -10.67 0.82 7.28
N ILE A 174 -9.48 1.04 6.71
CA ILE A 174 -9.32 1.79 5.46
C ILE A 174 -10.06 1.08 4.32
N ALA A 175 -9.81 -0.23 4.16
CA ALA A 175 -10.47 -1.04 3.14
C ALA A 175 -11.99 -1.06 3.32
N HIS A 176 -12.48 -1.14 4.57
CA HIS A 176 -13.91 -1.10 4.89
C HIS A 176 -14.57 0.21 4.46
N VAL A 177 -13.98 1.35 4.84
CA VAL A 177 -14.50 2.68 4.51
C VAL A 177 -14.60 2.84 3.00
N ILE A 178 -13.56 2.44 2.27
CA ILE A 178 -13.49 2.56 0.80
C ILE A 178 -14.47 1.61 0.11
N ARG A 179 -14.50 0.33 0.52
CA ARG A 179 -15.37 -0.69 -0.08
C ARG A 179 -16.85 -0.28 0.00
N ASN A 180 -17.24 0.31 1.12
CA ASN A 180 -18.61 0.77 1.38
C ASN A 180 -18.87 2.22 0.96
N GLU A 181 -17.90 2.90 0.32
CA GLU A 181 -18.02 4.29 -0.15
C GLU A 181 -18.43 5.27 0.95
N ARG A 182 -17.98 5.00 2.17
CA ARG A 182 -18.12 5.90 3.32
C ARG A 182 -17.16 7.09 3.18
N PRO A 183 -17.45 8.23 3.83
CA PRO A 183 -16.52 9.36 3.84
C PRO A 183 -15.16 8.90 4.36
N PHE A 184 -14.08 9.20 3.63
CA PHE A 184 -12.75 8.73 4.01
C PHE A 184 -12.27 9.26 5.37
N THR A 185 -12.84 10.38 5.83
CA THR A 185 -12.66 10.92 7.19
C THR A 185 -13.09 9.94 8.30
N GLU A 186 -13.87 8.91 7.98
CA GLU A 186 -14.28 7.85 8.91
C GLU A 186 -13.08 7.08 9.47
N ILE A 187 -11.93 7.02 8.77
CA ILE A 187 -10.71 6.38 9.31
C ILE A 187 -10.20 7.05 10.61
N LEU A 188 -10.62 8.28 10.91
CA LEU A 188 -10.28 9.03 12.12
C LEU A 188 -11.45 9.16 13.10
N THR A 189 -12.67 8.90 12.64
CA THR A 189 -13.90 9.17 13.41
C THR A 189 -14.72 7.93 13.71
N ALA A 190 -14.34 6.77 13.15
CA ALA A 190 -14.94 5.49 13.46
C ALA A 190 -14.93 5.24 14.97
N ASP A 191 -16.12 4.93 15.51
CA ASP A 191 -16.32 4.57 16.91
C ASP A 191 -16.29 3.04 17.11
N TYR A 192 -15.59 2.33 16.22
CA TYR A 192 -15.45 0.88 16.17
C TYR A 192 -14.05 0.49 15.68
N ALA A 193 -13.67 -0.76 15.93
CA ALA A 193 -12.51 -1.43 15.35
C ALA A 193 -12.97 -2.43 14.27
N MET A 194 -12.10 -2.76 13.32
CA MET A 194 -12.38 -3.80 12.32
C MET A 194 -11.87 -5.15 12.77
N LEU A 195 -12.79 -6.05 13.13
CA LEU A 195 -12.43 -7.38 13.65
C LEU A 195 -13.08 -8.48 12.83
N ASN A 196 -12.34 -9.56 12.59
CA ASN A 196 -12.88 -10.81 12.06
C ASN A 196 -13.15 -11.79 13.23
N GLY A 197 -13.48 -13.04 12.93
CA GLY A 197 -13.74 -14.05 13.95
C GLY A 197 -12.60 -14.23 14.97
N TYR A 198 -11.37 -14.31 14.47
CA TYR A 198 -10.19 -14.62 15.26
C TYR A 198 -9.82 -13.45 16.18
N SER A 199 -9.75 -12.23 15.65
CA SER A 199 -9.43 -11.05 16.45
C SER A 199 -10.57 -10.66 17.40
N ALA A 200 -11.83 -10.89 17.04
CA ALA A 200 -12.96 -10.65 17.94
C ALA A 200 -12.96 -11.63 19.13
N LEU A 201 -12.62 -12.91 18.92
CA LEU A 201 -12.47 -13.85 20.03
C LEU A 201 -11.39 -13.39 21.03
N SER A 202 -10.28 -12.85 20.55
CA SER A 202 -9.21 -12.29 21.38
C SER A 202 -9.66 -11.07 22.18
N LEU A 203 -10.36 -10.10 21.56
CA LEU A 203 -10.63 -8.80 22.18
C LEU A 203 -11.95 -8.72 22.95
N ILE A 204 -13.00 -9.45 22.55
CA ILE A 204 -14.32 -9.36 23.21
C ILE A 204 -14.83 -10.71 23.74
N GLY A 205 -14.27 -11.83 23.28
CA GLY A 205 -14.66 -13.17 23.71
C GLY A 205 -16.04 -13.61 23.20
N LEU A 206 -16.41 -14.85 23.55
CA LEU A 206 -17.63 -15.52 23.06
C LEU A 206 -18.97 -14.87 23.46
N PRO A 207 -19.17 -14.37 24.71
CA PRO A 207 -20.47 -13.85 25.12
C PRO A 207 -20.94 -12.64 24.29
N ASP A 208 -19.99 -11.85 23.79
CA ASP A 208 -20.24 -10.60 23.06
C ASP A 208 -19.98 -10.72 21.55
N LEU A 209 -19.59 -11.92 21.07
CA LEU A 209 -19.27 -12.16 19.67
C LEU A 209 -20.53 -12.01 18.79
N PRO A 210 -20.52 -11.16 17.74
CA PRO A 210 -21.66 -11.01 16.85
C PRO A 210 -22.03 -12.33 16.16
N LEU A 211 -23.33 -12.65 16.15
CA LEU A 211 -23.82 -13.85 15.47
C LEU A 211 -23.41 -13.88 13.99
N GLY A 212 -22.91 -15.04 13.57
CA GLY A 212 -22.56 -15.31 12.18
C GLY A 212 -21.27 -14.63 11.70
N ILE A 213 -20.40 -14.14 12.59
CA ILE A 213 -19.04 -13.70 12.20
C ILE A 213 -18.21 -14.88 11.71
N GLY A 214 -18.31 -16.04 12.38
CA GLY A 214 -17.56 -17.26 12.02
C GLY A 214 -16.05 -17.11 12.19
N GLU A 215 -15.28 -18.18 11.95
CA GLU A 215 -13.81 -18.19 11.96
C GLU A 215 -13.27 -18.04 10.53
N ASP A 216 -13.65 -16.95 9.87
CA ASP A 216 -13.21 -16.58 8.52
C ASP A 216 -12.22 -15.41 8.61
N PRO A 217 -10.93 -15.61 8.26
CA PRO A 217 -9.90 -14.58 8.41
C PRO A 217 -10.13 -13.38 7.48
N GLU A 218 -10.86 -13.55 6.39
CA GLU A 218 -11.11 -12.48 5.41
C GLU A 218 -12.33 -11.63 5.78
N ARG A 219 -13.11 -12.05 6.79
CA ARG A 219 -14.42 -11.47 7.08
C ARG A 219 -14.39 -10.48 8.25
N PHE A 220 -13.78 -9.33 8.02
CA PHE A 220 -13.78 -8.22 8.98
C PHE A 220 -15.14 -7.52 9.08
N ARG A 221 -15.51 -7.11 10.30
CA ARG A 221 -16.71 -6.32 10.63
C ARG A 221 -16.39 -5.20 11.60
N ALA A 222 -17.18 -4.14 11.50
CA ALA A 222 -17.20 -3.07 12.49
C ALA A 222 -17.71 -3.61 13.83
N ILE A 223 -16.87 -3.55 14.87
CA ILE A 223 -17.20 -4.01 16.23
C ILE A 223 -16.73 -2.96 17.24
N GLN A 224 -17.60 -2.62 18.18
CA GLN A 224 -17.23 -1.77 19.31
C GLN A 224 -16.66 -2.63 20.43
N VAL A 225 -15.37 -2.44 20.74
CA VAL A 225 -14.76 -3.06 21.92
C VAL A 225 -15.23 -2.32 23.18
N PRO A 226 -15.88 -3.00 24.15
CA PRO A 226 -16.44 -2.34 25.32
C PRO A 226 -15.41 -1.54 26.13
N GLY A 227 -15.81 -0.37 26.61
CA GLY A 227 -14.96 0.48 27.46
C GLY A 227 -13.92 1.33 26.72
N ILE A 228 -13.75 1.13 25.40
CA ILE A 228 -12.82 1.91 24.59
C ILE A 228 -13.55 3.02 23.81
N PRO A 229 -13.14 4.29 23.94
CA PRO A 229 -13.64 5.39 23.12
C PRO A 229 -12.89 5.43 21.78
N HIS A 230 -13.25 4.54 20.86
CA HIS A 230 -12.63 4.40 19.53
C HIS A 230 -12.66 5.72 18.73
N ALA A 231 -11.55 6.00 18.05
CA ALA A 231 -11.37 7.10 17.10
C ALA A 231 -10.56 6.61 15.88
N GLY A 232 -11.07 5.55 15.25
CA GLY A 232 -10.47 4.85 14.13
C GLY A 232 -8.99 4.50 14.35
N ILE A 233 -8.14 4.86 13.39
CA ILE A 233 -6.71 4.54 13.39
C ILE A 233 -5.99 5.10 14.62
N LEU A 234 -6.42 6.24 15.16
CA LEU A 234 -5.77 6.89 16.32
C LEU A 234 -5.86 6.04 17.59
N THR A 235 -6.80 5.11 17.64
CA THR A 235 -7.03 4.20 18.78
C THR A 235 -6.67 2.75 18.48
N SER A 236 -6.13 2.48 17.29
CA SER A 236 -5.67 1.14 16.94
C SER A 236 -4.41 0.79 17.75
N PRO A 237 -4.38 -0.33 18.50
CA PRO A 237 -3.18 -0.76 19.21
C PRO A 237 -1.99 -0.94 18.27
N MET A 238 -2.22 -1.42 17.04
CA MET A 238 -1.15 -1.61 16.04
C MET A 238 -0.53 -0.27 15.64
N PHE A 239 -1.35 0.75 15.40
CA PHE A 239 -0.86 2.10 15.09
C PHE A 239 -0.12 2.74 16.28
N LEU A 240 -0.70 2.64 17.48
CA LEU A 240 -0.14 3.23 18.70
C LEU A 240 1.20 2.62 19.11
N ASN A 241 1.40 1.31 18.88
CA ASN A 241 2.66 0.62 19.13
C ASN A 241 3.66 0.82 17.99
N ARG A 242 3.17 1.01 16.75
CA ARG A 242 4.05 1.28 15.61
C ARG A 242 4.81 2.60 15.76
N PHE A 243 4.18 3.55 16.44
CA PHE A 243 4.73 4.86 16.78
C PHE A 243 4.76 5.01 18.31
N PRO A 244 5.76 4.41 18.98
CA PRO A 244 5.73 4.22 20.42
C PRO A 244 5.89 5.54 21.18
N THR A 245 5.52 5.50 22.46
CA THR A 245 5.73 6.56 23.45
C THR A 245 6.66 6.06 24.56
N SER A 246 7.20 6.99 25.35
CA SER A 246 8.00 6.72 26.56
C SER A 246 7.79 7.85 27.57
N ASP A 247 8.29 7.67 28.80
CA ASP A 247 8.26 8.70 29.85
C ASP A 247 8.96 10.01 29.45
N THR A 248 9.93 9.93 28.53
CA THR A 248 10.66 11.11 28.02
C THR A 248 10.01 11.71 26.78
N ASN A 249 9.46 10.87 25.90
CA ASN A 249 8.82 11.34 24.68
C ASN A 249 7.43 11.92 24.95
N ILE A 250 6.67 11.37 25.91
CA ILE A 250 5.35 11.86 26.32
C ILE A 250 4.41 12.00 25.10
N ASN A 251 4.27 10.94 24.30
CA ASN A 251 3.44 10.84 23.08
C ASN A 251 3.80 11.80 21.93
N ARG A 252 4.92 12.51 22.00
CA ARG A 252 5.39 13.41 20.93
C ARG A 252 5.63 12.72 19.60
N HIS A 253 6.02 11.44 19.62
CA HIS A 253 6.14 10.64 18.40
C HIS A 253 4.76 10.39 17.76
N ARG A 254 3.77 9.94 18.54
CA ARG A 254 2.37 9.77 18.07
C ARG A 254 1.79 11.08 17.53
N SER A 255 2.07 12.20 18.20
CA SER A 255 1.71 13.54 17.75
C SER A 255 2.34 13.88 16.39
N ARG A 256 3.66 13.72 16.26
CA ARG A 256 4.38 13.94 14.99
C ARG A 256 3.74 13.13 13.85
N MET A 257 3.46 11.85 14.08
CA MET A 257 2.86 11.00 13.05
C MET A 257 1.43 11.38 12.72
N THR A 258 0.66 11.88 13.69
CA THR A 258 -0.69 12.42 13.45
C THR A 258 -0.64 13.61 12.48
N TYR A 259 0.29 14.55 12.69
CA TYR A 259 0.50 15.68 11.79
C TYR A 259 0.99 15.25 10.40
N TRP A 260 1.97 14.35 10.36
CA TRP A 260 2.55 13.89 9.10
C TRP A 260 1.52 13.14 8.24
N PHE A 261 0.82 12.17 8.81
CA PHE A 261 -0.10 11.31 8.06
C PHE A 261 -1.43 11.96 7.69
N PHE A 262 -1.98 12.81 8.57
CA PHE A 262 -3.35 13.28 8.42
C PHE A 262 -3.44 14.77 8.09
N LEU A 263 -2.34 15.51 8.12
CA LEU A 263 -2.33 16.96 7.81
C LEU A 263 -1.20 17.38 6.85
N ASP A 264 -0.38 16.44 6.37
CA ASP A 264 0.77 16.71 5.50
C ASP A 264 1.72 17.76 6.11
N ILE A 265 1.98 17.62 7.41
CA ILE A 265 2.85 18.53 8.17
C ILE A 265 4.06 17.76 8.71
N ASP A 266 5.25 18.11 8.22
CA ASP A 266 6.52 17.69 8.83
C ASP A 266 6.97 18.69 9.90
N ILE A 267 6.63 18.39 11.16
CA ILE A 267 7.03 19.21 12.30
C ILE A 267 8.56 19.41 12.37
N ASN A 268 9.36 18.47 11.83
CA ASN A 268 10.82 18.63 11.86
C ASN A 268 11.33 19.78 11.01
N ARG A 269 10.52 20.32 10.10
CA ARG A 269 10.87 21.45 9.24
C ARG A 269 10.65 22.81 9.89
N PHE A 270 10.02 22.87 11.07
CA PHE A 270 9.68 24.15 11.71
C PHE A 270 10.89 24.87 12.32
N GLY A 271 12.03 24.18 12.50
CA GLY A 271 13.25 24.76 13.10
C GLY A 271 14.47 24.63 12.19
N SER A 272 15.41 25.56 12.33
CA SER A 272 16.71 25.50 11.66
C SER A 272 17.59 24.42 12.32
N ARG A 273 18.09 23.47 11.52
CA ARG A 273 19.07 22.46 11.94
C ARG A 273 20.40 22.69 11.21
N PRO A 274 21.56 22.35 11.81
CA PRO A 274 21.74 21.65 13.08
C PRO A 274 21.70 22.59 14.30
N VAL A 275 21.28 22.02 15.43
CA VAL A 275 21.41 22.63 16.76
C VAL A 275 22.68 22.05 17.41
N ASP A 276 23.55 22.87 17.98
CA ASP A 276 24.80 22.40 18.58
C ASP A 276 24.49 21.65 19.89
N ALA A 277 24.72 20.33 19.90
CA ALA A 277 24.44 19.50 21.07
C ALA A 277 25.31 19.82 22.30
N SER A 278 26.31 20.70 22.16
CA SER A 278 27.12 21.21 23.26
C SER A 278 26.56 22.49 23.90
N ASP A 279 25.49 23.07 23.34
CA ASP A 279 24.83 24.25 23.89
C ASP A 279 24.09 23.93 25.20
N ASP A 280 24.09 24.90 26.12
CA ASP A 280 23.22 24.88 27.28
C ASP A 280 21.82 25.32 26.86
N PHE A 281 20.91 24.35 26.75
CA PHE A 281 19.53 24.59 26.37
C PHE A 281 18.65 25.13 27.50
N GLY A 282 19.18 25.24 28.72
CA GLY A 282 18.45 25.67 29.90
C GLY A 282 17.46 24.63 30.43
N GLU A 283 16.70 25.01 31.47
CA GLU A 283 15.67 24.16 32.06
C GLU A 283 14.42 24.08 31.17
N ASN A 284 13.88 22.87 30.99
CA ASN A 284 12.72 22.58 30.15
C ASN A 284 12.82 23.23 28.76
N PRO A 285 13.85 22.89 27.97
CA PRO A 285 14.13 23.56 26.72
C PRO A 285 12.95 23.46 25.73
N THR A 286 12.18 22.38 25.78
CA THR A 286 10.98 22.18 24.97
C THR A 286 9.90 23.23 25.18
N LEU A 287 9.89 23.93 26.33
CA LEU A 287 8.95 24.99 26.65
C LEU A 287 9.59 26.39 26.59
N ASN A 288 10.85 26.50 27.00
CA ASN A 288 11.50 27.78 27.28
C ASN A 288 12.53 28.19 26.22
N ASN A 289 13.13 27.23 25.51
CA ASN A 289 14.15 27.52 24.52
C ASN A 289 13.48 27.76 23.16
N PRO A 290 13.66 28.94 22.52
CA PRO A 290 13.05 29.26 21.24
C PRO A 290 13.35 28.25 20.12
N ASP A 291 14.55 27.66 20.11
CA ASP A 291 14.97 26.70 19.09
C ASP A 291 14.24 25.36 19.19
N CYS A 292 13.70 25.04 20.38
CA CYS A 292 12.91 23.84 20.63
C CYS A 292 11.41 24.15 20.63
N ALA A 293 10.99 25.24 21.28
CA ALA A 293 9.60 25.67 21.43
C ALA A 293 8.88 25.84 20.08
N VAL A 294 9.61 26.16 19.01
CA VAL A 294 9.06 26.30 17.64
C VAL A 294 8.30 25.05 17.16
N CYS A 295 8.80 23.85 17.48
CA CYS A 295 8.11 22.59 17.17
C CYS A 295 7.14 22.19 18.28
N HIS A 296 7.53 22.42 19.54
CA HIS A 296 6.80 21.97 20.72
C HIS A 296 5.45 22.67 20.88
N THR A 297 5.35 23.95 20.54
CA THR A 297 4.08 24.69 20.49
C THR A 297 3.01 24.05 19.62
N THR A 298 3.41 23.29 18.59
CA THR A 298 2.49 22.56 17.72
C THR A 298 2.31 21.11 18.17
N MET A 299 3.38 20.39 18.49
CA MET A 299 3.28 18.94 18.76
C MET A 299 2.77 18.60 20.17
N ASP A 300 3.09 19.41 21.19
CA ASP A 300 2.78 19.09 22.58
C ASP A 300 1.26 19.02 22.85
N PRO A 301 0.42 19.93 22.30
CA PRO A 301 -1.03 19.84 22.48
C PRO A 301 -1.64 18.51 21.99
N ILE A 302 -1.28 18.01 20.80
CA ILE A 302 -1.75 16.70 20.33
C ILE A 302 -1.15 15.57 21.18
N ALA A 303 0.12 15.67 21.56
CA ALA A 303 0.76 14.66 22.38
C ALA A 303 0.03 14.48 23.74
N GLY A 304 -0.44 15.59 24.34
CA GLY A 304 -1.28 15.57 25.53
C GLY A 304 -2.64 14.86 25.33
N LEU A 305 -3.19 14.81 24.12
CA LEU A 305 -4.47 14.13 23.84
C LEU A 305 -4.37 12.60 23.92
N TYR A 306 -3.17 12.04 23.80
CA TYR A 306 -2.89 10.61 23.96
C TYR A 306 -2.75 10.18 25.43
N MET A 307 -2.94 11.06 26.43
CA MET A 307 -2.71 10.78 27.86
C MET A 307 -3.38 9.50 28.41
N ASN A 308 -4.51 9.07 27.85
CA ASN A 308 -5.24 7.89 28.31
C ASN A 308 -4.69 6.56 27.75
N TRP A 309 -3.64 6.61 26.94
CA TRP A 309 -3.06 5.48 26.22
C TRP A 309 -1.62 5.25 26.66
N ASN A 310 -1.34 4.06 27.19
CA ASN A 310 0.00 3.71 27.69
C ASN A 310 0.99 3.37 26.54
N GLU A 311 2.18 2.90 26.91
CA GLU A 311 3.23 2.48 25.97
C GLU A 311 2.80 1.32 25.07
N ARG A 312 1.97 0.41 25.58
CA ARG A 312 1.37 -0.71 24.83
C ARG A 312 0.12 -0.34 24.04
N GLY A 313 -0.27 0.94 24.05
CA GLY A 313 -1.47 1.41 23.34
C GLY A 313 -2.77 0.94 24.01
N GLU A 314 -2.76 0.70 25.32
CA GLU A 314 -3.94 0.30 26.08
C GLU A 314 -4.63 1.51 26.69
N TYR A 315 -5.96 1.50 26.67
CA TYR A 315 -6.78 2.58 27.19
C TYR A 315 -7.07 2.40 28.69
N SER A 316 -6.68 3.38 29.52
CA SER A 316 -7.00 3.39 30.96
C SER A 316 -8.19 4.27 31.32
N GLY A 317 -8.45 5.33 30.53
CA GLY A 317 -9.42 6.38 30.85
C GLY A 317 -9.14 7.18 32.14
N GLN A 318 -8.00 6.93 32.77
CA GLN A 318 -7.51 7.57 34.00
C GLN A 318 -6.14 8.23 33.77
N GLY A 319 -5.74 8.38 32.51
CA GLY A 319 -4.48 9.01 32.15
C GLY A 319 -4.39 10.44 32.65
N GLU A 320 -3.21 10.82 33.13
CA GLU A 320 -2.93 12.18 33.57
C GLU A 320 -2.02 12.91 32.59
N TRP A 321 -2.40 14.16 32.29
CA TRP A 321 -1.52 15.08 31.61
C TRP A 321 -0.36 15.42 32.56
N PHE A 322 0.86 15.37 32.04
CA PHE A 322 2.10 15.49 32.81
C PHE A 322 2.30 16.85 33.48
N GLY A 323 1.43 17.82 33.18
CA GLY A 323 1.43 19.14 33.80
C GLY A 323 2.18 20.20 33.00
N PRO A 324 1.96 21.48 33.33
CA PRO A 324 2.46 22.62 32.56
C PRO A 324 3.98 22.76 32.61
N ASP A 325 4.64 22.13 33.58
CA ASP A 325 6.10 22.18 33.74
C ASP A 325 6.82 21.26 32.73
N TYR A 326 6.11 20.32 32.10
CA TYR A 326 6.72 19.29 31.25
C TYR A 326 6.25 19.32 29.79
N ILE A 327 5.01 19.75 29.54
CA ILE A 327 4.36 19.69 28.24
C ILE A 327 3.21 20.70 28.17
N LEU A 328 2.95 21.27 27.00
CA LEU A 328 1.82 22.19 26.83
C LEU A 328 0.45 21.50 27.04
N PRO A 329 -0.62 22.25 27.38
CA PRO A 329 -1.94 21.69 27.61
C PRO A 329 -2.50 20.94 26.41
N PRO A 330 -3.26 19.84 26.62
CA PRO A 330 -3.86 19.09 25.53
C PRO A 330 -4.82 19.95 24.70
N GLY A 331 -4.72 19.84 23.38
CA GLY A 331 -5.52 20.64 22.46
C GLY A 331 -5.09 20.48 21.01
N PHE A 332 -5.72 21.25 20.13
CA PHE A 332 -5.39 21.26 18.71
C PHE A 332 -5.67 22.65 18.12
N ASN A 333 -4.70 23.18 17.35
CA ASN A 333 -4.85 24.42 16.59
C ASN A 333 -5.40 25.61 17.41
N GLY A 334 -4.86 25.82 18.62
CA GLY A 334 -5.29 26.89 19.53
C GLY A 334 -6.56 26.60 20.33
N GLU A 335 -7.26 25.50 20.04
CA GLU A 335 -8.40 25.05 20.84
C GLU A 335 -7.94 24.08 21.94
N ALA A 336 -8.21 24.44 23.20
CA ALA A 336 -7.94 23.57 24.34
C ALA A 336 -8.96 22.42 24.41
N LEU A 337 -8.52 21.25 24.86
CA LEU A 337 -9.41 20.13 25.14
C LEU A 337 -10.42 20.50 26.25
N PRO A 338 -11.74 20.39 26.02
CA PRO A 338 -12.73 20.60 27.07
C PRO A 338 -12.64 19.52 28.16
N ASP A 339 -12.81 19.90 29.43
CA ASP A 339 -12.71 18.97 30.58
C ASP A 339 -13.62 17.74 30.43
N GLY A 340 -14.84 17.92 29.89
CA GLY A 340 -15.81 16.85 29.67
C GLY A 340 -15.44 15.86 28.55
N GLU A 341 -14.45 16.21 27.72
CA GLU A 341 -13.95 15.38 26.62
C GLU A 341 -12.68 14.62 27.00
N ARG A 342 -12.13 14.82 28.21
CA ARG A 342 -10.86 14.21 28.66
C ARG A 342 -10.76 12.72 28.38
N LYS A 343 -11.81 11.95 28.69
CA LYS A 343 -11.83 10.49 28.49
C LYS A 343 -11.90 10.08 27.02
N ARG A 344 -12.36 10.96 26.14
CA ARG A 344 -12.56 10.75 24.70
C ARG A 344 -11.76 11.76 23.86
N ALA A 345 -10.59 12.13 24.37
CA ALA A 345 -9.71 13.14 23.77
C ALA A 345 -9.35 12.83 22.30
N LEU A 346 -9.13 11.56 21.96
CA LEU A 346 -8.85 11.17 20.56
C LEU A 346 -10.09 11.19 19.66
N GLN A 347 -11.31 10.98 20.18
CA GLN A 347 -12.55 11.22 19.41
C GLN A 347 -12.74 12.71 19.13
N TRP A 348 -12.41 13.55 20.11
CA TRP A 348 -12.43 15.01 19.97
C TRP A 348 -11.40 15.48 18.92
N LEU A 349 -10.20 14.87 18.91
CA LEU A 349 -9.16 15.13 17.93
C LEU A 349 -9.55 14.65 16.53
N GLY A 350 -10.01 13.41 16.41
CA GLY A 350 -10.35 12.78 15.12
C GLY A 350 -11.36 13.60 14.32
N LYS A 351 -12.37 14.18 14.99
CA LYS A 351 -13.32 15.11 14.36
C LYS A 351 -12.66 16.37 13.79
N ARG A 352 -11.73 16.97 14.54
CA ARG A 352 -11.01 18.18 14.10
C ARG A 352 -10.04 17.92 12.97
N LEU A 353 -9.38 16.75 12.99
CA LEU A 353 -8.55 16.32 11.87
C LEU A 353 -9.41 16.09 10.62
N ALA A 354 -10.54 15.39 10.76
CA ALA A 354 -11.48 15.15 9.66
C ALA A 354 -12.06 16.44 9.04
N GLU A 355 -12.32 17.46 9.87
CA GLU A 355 -12.82 18.76 9.43
C GLU A 355 -11.72 19.68 8.86
N ASN A 356 -10.44 19.33 9.02
CA ASN A 356 -9.34 20.14 8.57
C ASN A 356 -9.12 19.98 7.05
N PRO A 357 -9.05 21.06 6.24
CA PRO A 357 -8.77 20.97 4.81
C PRO A 357 -7.48 20.20 4.45
N ARG A 358 -6.49 20.21 5.35
CA ARG A 358 -5.24 19.48 5.19
C ARG A 358 -5.40 17.96 5.22
N PHE A 359 -6.51 17.44 5.76
CA PHE A 359 -6.82 16.01 5.64
C PHE A 359 -7.00 15.59 4.19
N ALA A 360 -7.68 16.42 3.39
CA ALA A 360 -7.84 16.18 1.97
C ALA A 360 -6.47 16.27 1.26
N GLN A 361 -5.66 17.27 1.58
CA GLN A 361 -4.30 17.42 1.03
C GLN A 361 -3.43 16.18 1.31
N ALA A 362 -3.35 15.75 2.57
CA ALA A 362 -2.56 14.59 2.99
C ALA A 362 -3.03 13.31 2.28
N THR A 363 -4.35 13.12 2.18
CA THR A 363 -4.93 11.96 1.49
C THR A 363 -4.61 11.99 -0.01
N VAL A 364 -4.83 13.13 -0.68
CA VAL A 364 -4.56 13.29 -2.11
C VAL A 364 -3.09 13.03 -2.40
N LYS A 365 -2.18 13.60 -1.61
CA LYS A 365 -0.74 13.37 -1.74
C LYS A 365 -0.39 11.89 -1.61
N THR A 366 -0.81 11.23 -0.53
CA THR A 366 -0.51 9.80 -0.31
C THR A 366 -1.02 8.92 -1.45
N VAL A 367 -2.23 9.17 -1.95
CA VAL A 367 -2.81 8.37 -3.05
C VAL A 367 -2.16 8.72 -4.39
N PHE A 368 -1.87 10.00 -4.65
CA PHE A 368 -1.19 10.44 -5.85
C PHE A 368 0.19 9.78 -5.95
N GLU A 369 1.02 9.89 -4.91
CA GLU A 369 2.34 9.26 -4.88
C GLU A 369 2.24 7.73 -4.98
N GLY A 370 1.23 7.13 -4.33
CA GLY A 370 1.02 5.68 -4.35
C GLY A 370 0.61 5.12 -5.72
N LEU A 371 -0.13 5.90 -6.53
CA LEU A 371 -0.62 5.48 -7.85
C LEU A 371 0.31 5.91 -9.00
N THR A 372 0.96 7.07 -8.88
CA THR A 372 1.87 7.57 -9.92
C THR A 372 3.32 7.19 -9.68
N GLY A 373 3.70 6.87 -8.44
CA GLY A 373 5.10 6.71 -8.05
C GLY A 373 5.89 8.03 -7.99
N GLN A 374 5.27 9.16 -8.32
CA GLN A 374 5.89 10.47 -8.37
C GLN A 374 5.67 11.22 -7.06
N LYS A 375 6.74 11.77 -6.49
CA LYS A 375 6.64 12.63 -5.32
C LYS A 375 5.98 13.95 -5.70
N VAL A 376 5.17 14.50 -4.80
CA VAL A 376 4.67 15.87 -4.96
C VAL A 376 5.83 16.85 -4.80
N LEU A 377 5.94 17.79 -5.74
CA LEU A 377 6.93 18.86 -5.73
C LEU A 377 6.70 19.78 -4.53
N ASP A 378 7.80 20.18 -3.90
CA ASP A 378 7.82 21.08 -2.76
C ASP A 378 8.96 22.07 -2.98
N LEU A 379 8.58 23.34 -3.22
CA LEU A 379 9.52 24.43 -3.49
C LEU A 379 9.59 25.43 -2.33
N SER A 380 9.12 25.05 -1.15
CA SER A 380 9.13 25.92 0.02
C SER A 380 10.55 26.25 0.51
N VAL A 381 10.73 27.47 1.03
CA VAL A 381 12.02 27.96 1.57
C VAL A 381 12.64 26.96 2.55
N GLY A 382 13.88 26.53 2.29
CA GLY A 382 14.61 25.54 3.10
C GLY A 382 14.56 24.10 2.57
N TYR A 383 13.93 23.88 1.41
CA TYR A 383 14.00 22.62 0.67
C TYR A 383 15.19 22.62 -0.30
N VAL A 384 16.16 21.74 -0.06
CA VAL A 384 17.14 21.41 -1.12
C VAL A 384 16.42 20.52 -2.12
N VAL A 385 16.12 21.05 -3.30
CA VAL A 385 15.64 20.25 -4.45
C VAL A 385 16.62 19.08 -4.63
N PRO A 386 16.17 17.81 -4.65
CA PRO A 386 17.07 16.71 -4.99
C PRO A 386 17.70 17.00 -6.35
N ASP A 387 19.02 16.92 -6.41
CA ASP A 387 19.80 17.15 -7.62
C ASP A 387 19.23 16.35 -8.80
N MET A 388 18.54 17.05 -9.70
CA MET A 388 17.99 16.52 -10.96
C MET A 388 19.09 16.37 -12.03
N GLY A 389 20.34 16.07 -11.63
CA GLY A 389 21.52 16.06 -12.48
C GLY A 389 22.50 14.95 -12.13
N GLY A 390 22.11 13.67 -12.25
CA GLY A 390 22.94 12.55 -11.79
C GLY A 390 22.96 11.29 -12.65
N MET A 391 22.58 11.33 -13.93
CA MET A 391 22.86 10.22 -14.84
C MET A 391 24.29 10.34 -15.40
N GLY A 392 25.26 9.78 -14.67
CA GLY A 392 26.57 9.42 -15.23
C GLY A 392 27.77 9.86 -14.39
N GLY A 393 28.59 8.90 -13.97
CA GLY A 393 29.97 9.16 -13.57
C GLY A 393 30.39 8.52 -12.24
N THR A 394 31.17 7.46 -12.37
CA THR A 394 32.00 6.78 -11.36
C THR A 394 32.69 7.69 -10.32
N GLY A 395 32.68 7.26 -9.06
CA GLY A 395 33.64 7.73 -8.04
C GLY A 395 33.03 7.77 -6.65
N GLY A 396 33.55 6.93 -5.74
CA GLY A 396 32.91 6.66 -4.46
C GLY A 396 32.97 7.82 -3.46
N ASP A 397 31.85 8.01 -2.77
CA ASP A 397 31.78 8.30 -1.35
C ASP A 397 30.38 7.90 -0.85
N MET A 398 30.31 6.96 0.10
CA MET A 398 29.05 6.57 0.72
C MET A 398 28.68 7.60 1.79
N GLY A 399 28.05 8.69 1.36
CA GLY A 399 27.52 9.75 2.21
C GLY A 399 25.99 9.79 2.14
N ALA A 400 25.33 9.54 3.27
CA ALA A 400 23.89 9.67 3.43
C ALA A 400 23.44 11.12 3.18
N GLY A 401 22.75 11.34 2.07
CA GLY A 401 22.12 12.60 1.71
C GLY A 401 20.89 12.32 0.85
N GLY A 402 19.75 12.14 1.50
CA GLY A 402 18.46 11.94 0.85
C GLY A 402 17.36 12.46 1.77
N ALA A 403 16.73 13.56 1.37
CA ALA A 403 15.67 14.21 2.13
C ALA A 403 14.48 13.26 2.39
N GLY A 404 14.04 13.22 3.66
CA GLY A 404 12.73 12.71 4.08
C GLY A 404 12.61 11.23 4.46
N GLY A 405 13.66 10.42 4.29
CA GLY A 405 13.67 9.02 4.74
C GLY A 405 14.54 8.82 5.97
N MET A 406 14.07 9.25 7.15
CA MET A 406 14.79 8.95 8.39
C MET A 406 14.36 7.57 8.92
N GLY A 407 15.31 6.64 8.88
CA GLY A 407 15.21 5.34 9.51
C GLY A 407 14.81 5.45 10.97
N ILE A 408 14.03 4.47 11.42
CA ILE A 408 13.58 4.34 12.78
C ILE A 408 14.79 3.91 13.61
N GLY A 409 15.49 4.88 14.21
CA GLY A 409 16.49 4.63 15.23
C GLY A 409 15.80 4.12 16.49
N GLY A 410 15.64 2.80 16.59
CA GLY A 410 15.27 2.12 17.83
C GLY A 410 16.46 2.08 18.77
N ALA A 411 16.52 2.99 19.75
CA ALA A 411 17.26 2.74 20.97
C ALA A 411 16.41 1.80 21.84
N GLY A 412 16.75 0.51 21.86
CA GLY A 412 16.13 -0.47 22.77
C GLY A 412 15.88 -1.86 22.19
N GLY A 413 16.84 -2.45 21.47
CA GLY A 413 16.76 -3.87 21.10
C GLY A 413 17.14 -4.76 22.28
N MET A 414 16.15 -5.39 22.94
CA MET A 414 16.40 -6.58 23.77
C MET A 414 16.75 -7.75 22.85
N GLY A 415 18.01 -8.19 22.90
CA GLY A 415 18.49 -9.35 22.16
C GLY A 415 18.03 -10.66 22.81
N ILE A 416 17.22 -11.42 22.09
CA ILE A 416 16.93 -12.83 22.38
C ILE A 416 18.08 -13.67 21.80
N GLY A 417 18.95 -14.21 22.66
CA GLY A 417 20.07 -15.06 22.30
C GLY A 417 19.74 -16.55 22.42
N GLY A 418 19.62 -17.24 21.29
CA GLY A 418 19.58 -18.70 21.18
C GLY A 418 20.94 -19.36 21.43
N ALA A 419 20.90 -20.57 21.98
CA ALA A 419 22.01 -21.34 22.52
C ALA A 419 23.09 -21.79 21.50
N GLY A 420 24.34 -21.92 21.96
CA GLY A 420 25.33 -22.83 21.40
C GLY A 420 26.79 -22.37 21.50
N GLY A 421 27.59 -22.99 22.38
CA GLY A 421 29.06 -22.93 22.30
C GLY A 421 29.78 -22.91 23.65
N MET A 422 30.24 -24.07 24.11
CA MET A 422 31.17 -24.19 25.24
C MET A 422 32.52 -23.53 24.92
N GLY A 423 33.05 -22.73 25.85
CA GLY A 423 34.42 -22.22 25.83
C GLY A 423 34.85 -21.78 27.23
N VAL A 424 35.85 -22.46 27.79
CA VAL A 424 36.30 -22.39 29.17
C VAL A 424 37.26 -21.20 29.41
N GLY A 425 37.01 -20.44 30.48
CA GLY A 425 38.04 -20.00 31.44
C GLY A 425 38.80 -18.69 31.16
N GLY A 426 38.58 -17.69 32.03
CA GLY A 426 39.47 -16.55 32.19
C GLY A 426 38.93 -15.54 33.20
N ALA A 427 39.41 -15.62 34.44
CA ALA A 427 38.93 -14.87 35.60
C ALA A 427 39.43 -13.40 35.67
N GLY A 428 38.60 -12.54 36.27
CA GLY A 428 38.96 -11.23 36.85
C GLY A 428 38.32 -10.05 36.10
N GLY A 429 37.53 -9.15 36.70
CA GLY A 429 37.12 -8.95 38.07
C GLY A 429 36.10 -7.80 38.15
N MET A 430 35.51 -7.65 39.34
CA MET A 430 34.61 -6.59 39.81
C MET A 430 33.20 -6.52 39.19
N GLY A 431 32.27 -7.20 39.86
CA GLY A 431 30.88 -6.78 39.88
C GLY A 431 30.70 -5.53 40.75
N ILE A 432 29.90 -4.60 40.26
CA ILE A 432 29.15 -3.64 41.08
C ILE A 432 27.68 -3.92 40.75
N GLY A 433 27.01 -4.59 41.68
CA GLY A 433 25.56 -4.59 41.77
C GLY A 433 25.09 -3.46 42.67
N GLY A 434 23.93 -2.90 42.35
CA GLY A 434 23.21 -1.89 43.13
C GLY A 434 22.86 -0.68 42.26
N ALA A 435 21.65 -0.13 42.25
CA ALA A 435 20.46 -0.42 43.04
C ALA A 435 19.27 0.35 42.43
N GLY A 436 18.06 -0.16 42.63
CA GLY A 436 16.89 0.67 42.94
C GLY A 436 16.20 1.37 41.77
N GLY A 437 15.11 0.77 41.31
CA GLY A 437 13.95 1.56 40.91
C GLY A 437 13.53 2.45 42.09
N MET A 438 13.51 3.75 41.88
CA MET A 438 12.73 4.66 42.69
C MET A 438 11.51 5.07 41.88
N GLY A 439 10.39 4.40 42.17
CA GLY A 439 9.09 5.00 41.93
C GLY A 439 9.01 6.28 42.74
N VAL A 440 8.90 7.41 42.06
CA VAL A 440 8.56 8.67 42.73
C VAL A 440 7.04 8.73 42.76
N GLY A 441 6.47 8.11 43.80
CA GLY A 441 5.18 8.51 44.33
C GLY A 441 5.34 9.91 44.92
N GLY A 442 5.01 10.93 44.13
CA GLY A 442 4.81 12.29 44.62
C GLY A 442 3.50 12.36 45.37
N ALA A 443 3.56 12.18 46.69
CA ALA A 443 2.47 12.45 47.60
C ALA A 443 1.96 13.89 47.43
N GLY A 444 0.63 14.07 47.58
CA GLY A 444 -0.03 15.36 47.55
C GLY A 444 0.68 16.40 48.42
N GLY A 445 1.15 17.44 47.77
CA GLY A 445 1.59 18.70 48.37
C GLY A 445 0.55 19.78 48.07
N GLU A 446 0.22 20.55 49.09
CA GLU A 446 -0.83 21.57 49.13
C GLU A 446 -0.78 22.57 47.95
N MET A 447 -1.98 22.99 47.52
CA MET A 447 -2.17 24.07 46.55
C MET A 447 -1.43 25.34 46.96
N GLY A 448 -0.28 25.58 46.32
CA GLY A 448 0.37 26.88 46.28
C GLY A 448 -0.36 27.78 45.28
N THR A 449 -1.26 28.64 45.79
CA THR A 449 -1.79 29.76 45.03
C THR A 449 -0.68 30.79 44.75
N GLY A 450 -0.47 31.16 43.50
CA GLY A 450 0.13 32.46 43.15
C GLY A 450 1.46 32.41 42.41
N GLY A 451 1.41 32.04 41.14
CA GLY A 451 2.40 32.41 40.14
C GLY A 451 1.71 32.36 38.79
N THR A 452 1.16 33.48 38.32
CA THR A 452 0.62 33.58 36.96
C THR A 452 1.80 33.50 36.00
N MET A 453 2.13 32.29 35.54
CA MET A 453 2.88 32.11 34.31
C MET A 453 2.18 32.96 33.24
N PRO A 454 2.91 33.78 32.46
CA PRO A 454 2.30 34.41 31.30
C PRO A 454 1.62 33.31 30.46
N PRO A 455 0.42 33.56 29.89
CA PRO A 455 -0.20 32.58 29.03
C PRO A 455 0.82 32.17 27.97
N PRO A 456 0.97 30.86 27.68
CA PRO A 456 1.89 30.44 26.64
C PRO A 456 1.56 31.23 25.36
N PRO A 457 2.58 31.61 24.58
CA PRO A 457 2.33 32.26 23.29
C PRO A 457 1.30 31.42 22.53
N PRO A 458 0.36 32.06 21.81
CA PRO A 458 -0.57 31.31 20.98
C PRO A 458 0.24 30.37 20.08
N PRO A 459 -0.21 29.12 19.88
CA PRO A 459 0.50 28.23 18.98
C PRO A 459 0.69 28.94 17.64
N PRO A 460 1.86 28.78 17.00
CA PRO A 460 2.01 29.29 15.65
C PRO A 460 0.85 28.71 14.83
N PRO A 461 0.23 29.51 13.94
CA PRO A 461 -0.75 28.95 13.03
C PRO A 461 -0.12 27.76 12.33
N LEU A 462 -0.91 26.73 12.05
CA LEU A 462 -0.44 25.66 11.16
C LEU A 462 0.16 26.31 9.91
N PRO A 463 1.22 25.73 9.31
CA PRO A 463 1.81 26.26 8.10
C PRO A 463 0.72 26.64 7.09
N GLU A 464 0.96 27.69 6.31
CA GLU A 464 0.04 28.03 5.24
C GLU A 464 -0.09 26.83 4.29
N ILE A 465 -1.29 26.61 3.75
CA ILE A 465 -1.52 25.54 2.77
C ILE A 465 -0.67 25.79 1.52
N GLU A 466 -0.37 27.06 1.24
CA GLU A 466 0.47 27.52 0.15
C GLU A 466 1.69 28.25 0.73
N PRO A 467 2.84 27.56 0.91
CA PRO A 467 4.03 28.20 1.47
C PRO A 467 4.66 29.17 0.47
N GLU A 468 5.46 30.11 0.98
CA GLU A 468 6.30 30.98 0.15
C GLU A 468 7.33 30.13 -0.62
N ILE A 469 7.38 30.32 -1.95
CA ILE A 469 8.32 29.64 -2.85
C ILE A 469 9.70 30.27 -2.69
N ASP A 470 10.75 29.45 -2.69
CA ASP A 470 12.14 29.92 -2.68
C ASP A 470 12.42 30.77 -3.94
N PRO A 471 12.84 32.04 -3.79
CA PRO A 471 13.03 32.96 -4.92
C PRO A 471 14.18 32.56 -5.86
N ASP A 472 15.05 31.64 -5.46
CA ASP A 472 16.20 31.17 -6.26
C ASP A 472 15.90 29.90 -7.09
N VAL A 473 14.64 29.43 -7.11
CA VAL A 473 14.23 28.23 -7.87
C VAL A 473 14.29 28.46 -9.38
N ASP A 474 14.64 27.41 -10.13
CA ASP A 474 14.62 27.43 -11.59
C ASP A 474 13.20 27.73 -12.11
N PRO A 475 13.01 28.71 -13.03
CA PRO A 475 11.68 29.05 -13.54
C PRO A 475 10.93 27.90 -14.22
N ALA A 476 11.64 26.91 -14.78
CA ALA A 476 11.01 25.70 -15.33
C ALA A 476 10.45 24.81 -14.22
N LEU A 477 11.18 24.69 -13.11
CA LEU A 477 10.72 23.93 -11.95
C LEU A 477 9.54 24.61 -11.25
N GLU A 478 9.53 25.94 -11.17
CA GLU A 478 8.40 26.72 -10.67
C GLU A 478 7.13 26.48 -11.52
N ARG A 479 7.24 26.53 -12.86
CA ARG A 479 6.14 26.18 -13.76
C ARG A 479 5.62 24.75 -13.55
N ALA A 480 6.53 23.79 -13.37
CA ALA A 480 6.19 22.40 -13.11
C ALA A 480 5.38 22.25 -11.81
N TYR A 481 5.82 22.96 -10.76
CA TYR A 481 5.14 23.01 -9.47
C TYR A 481 3.75 23.62 -9.61
N ASP A 482 3.61 24.77 -10.26
CA ASP A 482 2.32 25.43 -10.44
C ASP A 482 1.30 24.53 -11.17
N VAL A 483 1.72 23.89 -12.26
CA VAL A 483 0.88 22.92 -13.00
C VAL A 483 0.47 21.74 -12.12
N GLN A 484 1.40 21.21 -11.33
CA GLN A 484 1.10 20.11 -10.41
C GLN A 484 0.11 20.54 -9.33
N GLN A 485 0.34 21.67 -8.69
CA GLN A 485 -0.51 22.18 -7.62
C GLN A 485 -1.91 22.49 -8.13
N ASP A 486 -2.06 23.06 -9.32
CA ASP A 486 -3.37 23.32 -9.91
C ASP A 486 -4.18 22.03 -10.12
N ILE A 487 -3.55 20.99 -10.66
CA ILE A 487 -4.19 19.67 -10.81
C ILE A 487 -4.54 19.07 -9.45
N LEU A 488 -3.61 19.08 -8.49
CA LEU A 488 -3.83 18.50 -7.16
C LEU A 488 -4.92 19.25 -6.39
N ARG A 489 -5.00 20.59 -6.49
CA ARG A 489 -6.07 21.41 -5.89
C ARG A 489 -7.44 21.07 -6.49
N ILE A 490 -7.53 20.87 -7.81
CA ILE A 490 -8.78 20.44 -8.45
C ILE A 490 -9.22 19.07 -7.91
N ILE A 491 -8.28 18.11 -7.83
CA ILE A 491 -8.55 16.78 -7.27
C ILE A 491 -9.00 16.88 -5.81
N GLN A 492 -8.30 17.68 -5.00
CA GLN A 492 -8.62 17.90 -3.59
C GLN A 492 -10.02 18.49 -3.41
N GLN A 493 -10.38 19.51 -4.20
CA GLN A 493 -11.70 20.14 -4.14
C GLN A 493 -12.80 19.13 -4.51
N ARG A 494 -12.64 18.38 -5.60
CA ARG A 494 -13.58 17.32 -6.01
C ARG A 494 -13.70 16.22 -4.95
N PHE A 495 -12.60 15.86 -4.29
CA PHE A 495 -12.61 14.90 -3.19
C PHE A 495 -13.44 15.41 -2.00
N ILE A 496 -13.27 16.67 -1.59
CA ILE A 496 -14.08 17.29 -0.52
C ILE A 496 -15.56 17.36 -0.92
N GLU A 497 -15.88 17.83 -2.13
CA GLU A 497 -17.25 17.96 -2.64
C GLU A 497 -17.97 16.62 -2.75
N SER A 498 -17.23 15.54 -3.02
CA SER A 498 -17.75 14.17 -3.03
C SER A 498 -18.05 13.61 -1.64
N ASN A 499 -17.93 14.42 -0.58
CA ASN A 499 -17.93 13.99 0.82
C ASN A 499 -16.84 12.96 1.10
N TYR A 500 -15.62 13.24 0.63
CA TYR A 500 -14.43 12.40 0.80
C TYR A 500 -14.60 10.98 0.23
N ASN A 501 -15.21 10.82 -0.95
CA ASN A 501 -15.31 9.52 -1.61
C ASN A 501 -13.96 9.10 -2.21
N PHE A 502 -13.34 8.08 -1.63
CA PHE A 502 -12.00 7.63 -2.04
C PHE A 502 -11.94 7.07 -3.46
N LYS A 503 -12.99 6.37 -3.92
CA LYS A 503 -13.01 5.83 -5.29
C LYS A 503 -13.03 6.94 -6.33
N LEU A 504 -13.71 8.06 -6.02
CA LEU A 504 -13.66 9.26 -6.84
C LEU A 504 -12.25 9.85 -6.89
N LEU A 505 -11.54 9.94 -5.76
CA LEU A 505 -10.14 10.38 -5.73
C LEU A 505 -9.25 9.54 -6.66
N VAL A 506 -9.33 8.21 -6.58
CA VAL A 506 -8.59 7.30 -7.46
C VAL A 506 -8.93 7.55 -8.93
N ARG A 507 -10.23 7.69 -9.27
CA ARG A 507 -10.66 8.03 -10.63
C ARG A 507 -10.04 9.33 -11.12
N GLU A 508 -10.09 10.40 -10.33
CA GLU A 508 -9.54 11.71 -10.73
C GLU A 508 -8.02 11.65 -10.98
N ILE A 509 -7.28 10.90 -10.15
CA ILE A 509 -5.84 10.69 -10.37
C ILE A 509 -5.59 9.93 -11.68
N VAL A 510 -6.34 8.87 -11.96
CA VAL A 510 -6.21 8.08 -13.21
C VAL A 510 -6.53 8.91 -14.45
N LEU A 511 -7.48 9.85 -14.36
CA LEU A 511 -7.83 10.76 -15.46
C LEU A 511 -6.81 11.88 -15.69
N SER A 512 -5.93 12.13 -14.71
CA SER A 512 -4.97 13.24 -14.76
C SER A 512 -3.87 13.03 -15.82
N PRO A 513 -3.26 14.12 -16.34
CA PRO A 513 -2.11 14.05 -17.21
C PRO A 513 -0.89 13.36 -16.58
N TYR A 514 -0.77 13.40 -15.24
CA TYR A 514 0.32 12.74 -14.52
C TYR A 514 0.26 11.22 -14.62
N PHE A 515 -0.94 10.64 -14.51
CA PHE A 515 -1.11 9.20 -14.68
C PHE A 515 -1.02 8.77 -16.15
N ARG A 516 -1.46 9.65 -17.06
CA ARG A 516 -1.63 9.35 -18.48
C ARG A 516 -0.47 9.77 -19.38
N ALA A 517 0.53 10.48 -18.89
CA ALA A 517 1.68 10.87 -19.72
C ALA A 517 2.39 9.63 -20.30
N ALA A 518 2.61 9.65 -21.62
CA ALA A 518 3.16 8.53 -22.39
C ALA A 518 4.52 8.88 -23.00
N ASN A 519 4.60 10.03 -23.68
CA ASN A 519 5.82 10.47 -24.36
C ASN A 519 5.84 12.00 -24.49
N ALA A 520 7.00 12.59 -24.73
CA ALA A 520 7.12 14.02 -25.00
C ALA A 520 8.10 14.30 -26.14
N THR A 521 7.65 15.09 -27.13
CA THR A 521 8.45 15.39 -28.32
C THR A 521 8.06 16.74 -28.95
N PRO A 522 9.03 17.61 -29.31
CA PRO A 522 10.46 17.53 -28.98
C PRO A 522 10.72 17.87 -27.50
N LEU A 523 11.69 17.21 -26.87
CA LEU A 523 12.09 17.49 -25.49
C LEU A 523 13.13 18.61 -25.44
N THR A 524 12.74 19.80 -24.97
CA THR A 524 13.69 20.89 -24.65
C THR A 524 14.27 20.70 -23.24
N ALA A 525 15.35 21.41 -22.89
CA ALA A 525 15.94 21.33 -21.55
C ALA A 525 14.94 21.76 -20.45
N ASP A 526 14.21 22.86 -20.66
CA ASP A 526 13.15 23.30 -19.75
C ASP A 526 12.03 22.24 -19.63
N MET A 527 11.63 21.62 -20.75
CA MET A 527 10.62 20.57 -20.72
C MET A 527 11.08 19.31 -20.00
N GLU A 528 12.37 18.98 -20.03
CA GLU A 528 12.92 17.86 -19.26
C GLU A 528 12.75 18.09 -17.76
N ILE A 529 12.93 19.32 -17.29
CA ILE A 529 12.67 19.72 -15.90
C ILE A 529 11.16 19.68 -15.62
N GLU A 530 10.35 20.30 -16.47
CA GLU A 530 8.90 20.40 -16.29
C GLU A 530 8.18 19.05 -16.27
N LEU A 531 8.61 18.14 -17.15
CA LEU A 531 8.03 16.82 -17.31
C LEU A 531 8.70 15.75 -16.43
N SER A 532 9.73 16.10 -15.67
CA SER A 532 10.43 15.16 -14.76
C SER A 532 9.50 14.50 -13.74
N THR A 533 8.38 15.16 -13.43
CA THR A 533 7.36 14.67 -12.49
C THR A 533 6.13 14.08 -13.19
N PHE A 534 6.10 14.11 -14.52
CA PHE A 534 5.03 13.50 -15.31
C PHE A 534 5.33 12.04 -15.61
N GLY A 535 4.24 11.29 -15.80
CA GLY A 535 4.31 9.87 -16.12
C GLY A 535 4.52 9.04 -14.86
N THR A 536 4.16 7.77 -14.96
CA THR A 536 4.21 6.88 -13.79
C THR A 536 5.28 5.82 -13.89
N ALA A 537 6.13 5.83 -14.93
CA ALA A 537 7.06 4.75 -15.26
C ALA A 537 7.90 4.35 -14.05
N ARG A 538 7.33 3.47 -13.22
CA ARG A 538 7.81 3.11 -11.91
C ARG A 538 8.06 1.63 -11.91
N LEU A 539 9.14 1.22 -11.26
CA LEU A 539 9.38 -0.19 -11.04
C LEU A 539 8.21 -0.77 -10.25
N LEU A 540 7.62 -1.84 -10.77
CA LEU A 540 6.53 -2.53 -10.11
C LEU A 540 6.98 -3.07 -8.77
N THR A 541 6.12 -2.95 -7.76
CA THR A 541 6.37 -3.59 -6.47
C THR A 541 6.38 -5.11 -6.64
N PRO A 542 7.03 -5.86 -5.73
CA PRO A 542 6.98 -7.32 -5.79
C PRO A 542 5.54 -7.86 -5.81
N GLU A 543 4.63 -7.18 -5.12
CA GLU A 543 3.20 -7.49 -5.09
C GLU A 543 2.53 -7.30 -6.47
N HIS A 544 2.79 -6.17 -7.14
CA HIS A 544 2.28 -5.90 -8.48
C HIS A 544 2.85 -6.82 -9.53
N LEU A 545 4.16 -7.00 -9.54
CA LEU A 545 4.80 -7.86 -10.52
C LEU A 545 4.32 -9.31 -10.36
N ASN A 546 4.12 -9.78 -9.13
CA ASN A 546 3.54 -11.11 -8.88
C ASN A 546 2.16 -11.28 -9.53
N ARG A 547 1.26 -10.30 -9.36
CA ARG A 547 -0.07 -10.33 -9.99
C ARG A 547 -0.01 -10.18 -11.51
N LYS A 548 0.86 -9.30 -12.03
CA LYS A 548 1.08 -9.11 -13.47
C LYS A 548 1.57 -10.40 -14.14
N ILE A 549 2.47 -11.17 -13.50
CA ILE A 549 2.90 -12.48 -13.99
C ILE A 549 1.69 -13.41 -14.15
N GLU A 550 0.86 -13.55 -13.12
CA GLU A 550 -0.34 -14.40 -13.20
C GLU A 550 -1.32 -13.93 -14.27
N ALA A 551 -1.62 -12.63 -14.32
CA ALA A 551 -2.58 -12.07 -15.27
C ALA A 551 -2.13 -12.21 -16.73
N THR A 552 -0.83 -12.03 -17.01
CA THR A 552 -0.30 -12.03 -18.38
C THR A 552 0.12 -13.41 -18.86
N THR A 553 0.51 -14.32 -17.96
CA THR A 553 1.06 -15.65 -18.34
C THR A 553 0.20 -16.83 -17.88
N GLY A 554 -0.73 -16.61 -16.96
CA GLY A 554 -1.62 -17.65 -16.41
C GLY A 554 -0.96 -18.61 -15.43
N ILE A 555 0.26 -18.30 -14.95
CA ILE A 555 0.97 -19.04 -13.90
C ILE A 555 1.51 -18.08 -12.84
N ARG A 556 1.74 -18.59 -11.62
CA ARG A 556 2.45 -17.85 -10.57
C ARG A 556 3.92 -18.25 -10.51
N TRP A 557 4.80 -17.30 -10.21
CA TRP A 557 6.23 -17.59 -10.06
C TRP A 557 6.54 -18.14 -8.65
N ARG A 558 6.47 -19.46 -8.54
CA ARG A 558 6.66 -20.22 -7.29
C ARG A 558 7.19 -21.62 -7.56
N GLN A 559 7.68 -22.30 -6.52
CA GLN A 559 8.19 -23.67 -6.65
C GLN A 559 7.11 -24.68 -7.01
N ARG A 560 5.95 -24.61 -6.35
CA ARG A 560 4.80 -25.50 -6.51
C ARG A 560 3.54 -24.85 -5.90
N PRO A 561 2.32 -25.34 -6.20
CA PRO A 561 1.07 -24.68 -5.84
C PRO A 561 0.81 -24.39 -4.35
N ASP A 562 1.31 -25.24 -3.46
CA ASP A 562 1.18 -25.12 -2.00
C ASP A 562 2.24 -24.22 -1.35
N ARG A 563 3.10 -23.59 -2.15
CA ARG A 563 4.18 -22.71 -1.67
C ARG A 563 3.87 -21.26 -2.03
N ALA A 564 4.38 -20.35 -1.20
CA ALA A 564 4.29 -18.92 -1.42
C ALA A 564 4.97 -18.52 -2.74
N ASP A 565 4.47 -17.43 -3.33
CA ASP A 565 5.08 -16.84 -4.51
C ASP A 565 6.43 -16.22 -4.15
N TYR A 566 7.43 -16.41 -5.01
CA TYR A 566 8.79 -16.00 -4.68
C TYR A 566 8.91 -14.49 -4.41
N LEU A 567 8.18 -13.66 -5.16
CA LEU A 567 8.16 -12.20 -4.95
C LEU A 567 7.43 -11.76 -3.67
N ARG A 568 6.58 -12.63 -3.10
CA ARG A 568 5.85 -12.35 -1.85
C ARG A 568 6.56 -12.91 -0.62
N ASP A 569 7.60 -13.73 -0.81
CA ASP A 569 8.34 -14.42 0.24
C ASP A 569 9.86 -14.28 0.01
N GLN A 570 10.52 -15.32 -0.50
CA GLN A 570 11.98 -15.43 -0.61
C GLN A 570 12.69 -14.22 -1.25
N TYR A 571 12.08 -13.60 -2.27
CA TYR A 571 12.65 -12.48 -3.03
C TYR A 571 11.99 -11.13 -2.75
N ARG A 572 11.05 -11.06 -1.79
CA ARG A 572 10.30 -9.84 -1.49
C ARG A 572 11.21 -8.63 -1.26
N ILE A 573 12.13 -8.73 -0.29
CA ILE A 573 13.06 -7.64 0.04
C ILE A 573 14.08 -7.40 -1.08
N PHE A 574 14.60 -8.46 -1.69
CA PHE A 574 15.61 -8.35 -2.75
C PHE A 574 15.09 -7.68 -4.03
N TYR A 575 13.77 -7.75 -4.28
CA TYR A 575 13.10 -7.09 -5.39
C TYR A 575 12.51 -5.70 -5.00
N GLY A 576 12.76 -5.21 -3.78
CA GLY A 576 12.38 -3.85 -3.38
C GLY A 576 11.10 -3.74 -2.55
N GLY A 577 10.57 -4.86 -2.05
CA GLY A 577 9.50 -4.89 -1.04
C GLY A 577 9.98 -4.47 0.35
N ILE A 578 9.04 -4.35 1.27
CA ILE A 578 9.27 -3.93 2.66
C ILE A 578 8.88 -5.02 3.65
N ASP A 579 9.47 -4.98 4.85
CA ASP A 579 9.00 -5.76 6.02
C ASP A 579 8.28 -4.87 7.04
N SER A 580 8.19 -3.56 6.78
CA SER A 580 7.57 -2.56 7.64
C SER A 580 8.26 -2.35 9.00
N ASP A 581 9.40 -3.01 9.24
CA ASP A 581 10.18 -2.96 10.47
C ASP A 581 11.57 -2.38 10.24
N LEU A 582 12.46 -3.14 9.59
CA LEU A 582 13.82 -2.74 9.26
C LEU A 582 13.90 -2.09 7.88
N VAL A 583 13.11 -2.60 6.94
CA VAL A 583 12.95 -2.03 5.60
C VAL A 583 11.58 -1.38 5.55
N THR A 584 11.55 -0.06 5.66
CA THR A 584 10.31 0.74 5.73
C THR A 584 10.05 1.57 4.48
N GLN A 585 10.96 1.55 3.51
CA GLN A 585 10.81 2.25 2.25
C GLN A 585 11.15 1.30 1.11
N ARG A 586 10.36 1.38 0.04
CA ARG A 586 10.61 0.60 -1.16
C ARG A 586 11.86 1.11 -1.86
N VAL A 587 12.64 0.17 -2.38
CA VAL A 587 13.70 0.50 -3.33
C VAL A 587 13.04 0.61 -4.70
N THR A 588 12.88 1.83 -5.19
CA THR A 588 12.20 2.12 -6.46
C THR A 588 13.15 2.25 -7.65
N ALA A 589 14.45 2.43 -7.39
CA ALA A 589 15.49 2.45 -8.40
C ALA A 589 16.07 1.04 -8.64
N PRO A 590 16.18 0.58 -9.89
CA PRO A 590 16.71 -0.73 -10.19
C PRO A 590 18.19 -0.85 -9.77
N ASN A 591 18.56 -2.01 -9.25
CA ASN A 591 19.95 -2.36 -8.92
C ASN A 591 20.33 -3.73 -9.48
N GLY A 592 21.61 -4.10 -9.39
CA GLY A 592 22.11 -5.35 -9.97
C GLY A 592 21.44 -6.63 -9.45
N VAL A 593 20.98 -6.63 -8.19
CA VAL A 593 20.24 -7.77 -7.61
C VAL A 593 18.84 -7.86 -8.24
N MET A 594 18.13 -6.73 -8.34
CA MET A 594 16.81 -6.68 -8.99
C MET A 594 16.89 -7.10 -10.45
N ALA A 595 17.88 -6.62 -11.20
CA ALA A 595 18.08 -7.00 -12.60
C ALA A 595 18.34 -8.51 -12.73
N SER A 596 19.17 -9.08 -11.84
CA SER A 596 19.44 -10.53 -11.83
C SER A 596 18.18 -11.34 -11.48
N LEU A 597 17.35 -10.86 -10.56
CA LEU A 597 16.10 -11.49 -10.19
C LEU A 597 15.06 -11.40 -11.32
N ALA A 598 14.92 -10.26 -11.98
CA ALA A 598 14.05 -10.09 -13.12
C ALA A 598 14.45 -11.02 -14.27
N GLN A 599 15.76 -11.15 -14.55
CA GLN A 599 16.25 -12.08 -15.56
C GLN A 599 15.94 -13.54 -15.21
N ARG A 600 16.14 -13.92 -13.93
CA ARG A 600 15.80 -15.26 -13.44
C ARG A 600 14.30 -15.54 -13.54
N MET A 601 13.48 -14.57 -13.12
CA MET A 601 12.03 -14.62 -13.23
C MET A 601 11.62 -14.87 -14.68
N ALA A 602 12.14 -14.08 -15.64
CA ALA A 602 11.82 -14.22 -17.04
C ALA A 602 12.06 -15.64 -17.57
N TYR A 603 13.20 -16.25 -17.23
CA TYR A 603 13.53 -17.63 -17.64
C TYR A 603 12.63 -18.68 -16.97
N GLU A 604 12.42 -18.60 -15.66
CA GLU A 604 11.63 -19.57 -14.92
C GLU A 604 10.13 -19.47 -15.27
N VAL A 605 9.61 -18.26 -15.42
CA VAL A 605 8.23 -18.01 -15.85
C VAL A 605 8.02 -18.50 -17.27
N ALA A 606 8.90 -18.17 -18.23
CA ALA A 606 8.76 -18.66 -19.61
C ALA A 606 8.81 -20.20 -19.70
N CYS A 607 9.75 -20.82 -18.98
CA CYS A 607 9.89 -22.27 -18.87
C CYS A 607 8.61 -22.95 -18.33
N SER A 608 7.90 -22.30 -17.40
CA SER A 608 6.66 -22.81 -16.81
C SER A 608 5.43 -22.51 -17.69
N ALA A 609 5.31 -21.27 -18.16
CA ALA A 609 4.13 -20.72 -18.81
C ALA A 609 3.94 -21.26 -20.24
N VAL A 610 5.00 -21.32 -21.05
CA VAL A 610 4.91 -21.73 -22.47
C VAL A 610 4.33 -23.15 -22.64
N PRO A 611 4.88 -24.21 -22.02
CA PRO A 611 4.29 -25.53 -22.13
C PRO A 611 2.91 -25.61 -21.47
N TYR A 612 2.70 -24.88 -20.37
CA TYR A 612 1.40 -24.85 -19.70
C TYR A 612 0.31 -24.25 -20.60
N ASP A 613 0.61 -23.17 -21.32
CA ASP A 613 -0.32 -22.54 -22.26
C ASP A 613 -0.62 -23.47 -23.45
N PHE A 614 0.40 -24.04 -24.10
CA PHE A 614 0.20 -25.00 -25.19
C PHE A 614 -0.54 -26.27 -24.78
N SER A 615 -0.57 -26.63 -23.49
CA SER A 615 -1.36 -27.76 -22.97
C SER A 615 -2.87 -27.53 -23.01
N LYS A 616 -3.32 -26.28 -23.18
CA LYS A 616 -4.72 -25.87 -23.19
C LYS A 616 -5.26 -25.84 -24.63
N ALA A 617 -6.59 -25.85 -24.75
CA ALA A 617 -7.25 -25.54 -26.02
C ALA A 617 -6.94 -24.10 -26.44
N SER A 618 -6.88 -23.83 -27.76
CA SER A 618 -6.44 -22.52 -28.27
C SER A 618 -7.27 -21.33 -27.77
N ASN A 619 -8.58 -21.52 -27.51
CA ASN A 619 -9.45 -20.49 -26.93
C ASN A 619 -9.29 -20.28 -25.40
N GLN A 620 -8.44 -21.06 -24.75
CA GLN A 620 -8.10 -20.96 -23.32
C GLN A 620 -6.64 -20.50 -23.12
N ARG A 621 -5.94 -20.21 -24.21
CA ARG A 621 -4.54 -19.79 -24.22
C ARG A 621 -4.44 -18.28 -24.07
N LEU A 622 -3.52 -17.84 -23.22
CA LEU A 622 -3.18 -16.43 -23.06
C LEU A 622 -2.02 -16.03 -23.98
N LEU A 623 -1.04 -16.92 -24.16
CA LEU A 623 0.19 -16.59 -24.89
C LEU A 623 0.10 -16.97 -26.38
N PHE A 624 -0.55 -18.10 -26.70
CA PHE A 624 -0.56 -18.63 -28.07
C PHE A 624 -1.96 -18.99 -28.59
N PRO A 625 -2.94 -18.07 -28.60
CA PRO A 625 -4.30 -18.37 -29.06
C PRO A 625 -4.38 -18.71 -30.55
N GLY A 626 -3.51 -18.13 -31.39
CA GLY A 626 -3.53 -18.25 -32.85
C GLY A 626 -2.55 -19.25 -33.48
N ILE A 627 -1.73 -19.96 -32.68
CA ILE A 627 -0.67 -20.83 -33.21
C ILE A 627 -0.58 -22.17 -32.47
N ASP A 628 -0.26 -23.24 -33.20
CA ASP A 628 0.00 -24.56 -32.63
C ASP A 628 1.50 -24.80 -32.43
N ARG A 629 1.86 -25.54 -31.39
CA ARG A 629 3.27 -25.81 -31.05
C ARG A 629 4.04 -26.57 -32.14
N ASN A 630 3.35 -27.28 -33.05
CA ASN A 630 4.00 -28.05 -34.11
C ASN A 630 4.21 -27.23 -35.39
N VAL A 631 3.80 -25.96 -35.41
CA VAL A 631 4.09 -25.05 -36.52
C VAL A 631 5.59 -24.73 -36.53
N ALA A 632 6.24 -25.00 -37.66
CA ALA A 632 7.66 -24.67 -37.84
C ALA A 632 7.85 -23.16 -37.80
N ILE A 633 8.88 -22.71 -37.09
CA ILE A 633 9.24 -21.29 -36.99
C ILE A 633 9.99 -20.89 -38.26
N ASP A 634 9.35 -20.00 -39.03
CA ASP A 634 9.90 -19.40 -40.25
C ASP A 634 9.65 -17.89 -40.23
N ASN A 635 10.64 -17.11 -40.66
CA ASN A 635 10.58 -15.65 -40.66
C ASN A 635 9.55 -15.11 -41.67
N GLY A 636 9.24 -15.88 -42.72
CA GLY A 636 8.21 -15.53 -43.71
C GLY A 636 6.78 -15.90 -43.32
N SER A 637 6.54 -16.46 -42.13
CA SER A 637 5.22 -16.93 -41.69
C SER A 637 4.42 -15.83 -41.01
N ASP A 638 3.33 -15.38 -41.65
CA ASP A 638 2.38 -14.43 -41.06
C ASP A 638 1.84 -14.92 -39.70
N GLN A 639 1.60 -16.23 -39.56
CA GLN A 639 1.11 -16.82 -38.31
C GLN A 639 2.11 -16.68 -37.15
N VAL A 640 3.41 -16.79 -37.43
CA VAL A 640 4.46 -16.64 -36.40
C VAL A 640 4.61 -15.17 -36.01
N ARG A 641 4.55 -14.26 -36.99
CA ARG A 641 4.60 -12.82 -36.73
C ARG A 641 3.38 -12.33 -35.97
N ASP A 642 2.18 -12.81 -36.30
CA ASP A 642 0.95 -12.53 -35.56
C ASP A 642 1.01 -13.05 -34.13
N ALA A 643 1.60 -14.24 -33.90
CA ALA A 643 1.83 -14.75 -32.54
C ALA A 643 2.82 -13.87 -31.75
N VAL A 644 3.89 -13.38 -32.39
CA VAL A 644 4.81 -12.43 -31.74
C VAL A 644 4.11 -11.11 -31.42
N ARG A 645 3.31 -10.56 -32.34
CA ARG A 645 2.51 -9.35 -32.06
C ARG A 645 1.56 -9.54 -30.88
N HIS A 646 0.89 -10.68 -30.82
CA HIS A 646 0.03 -11.03 -29.67
C HIS A 646 0.82 -11.08 -28.36
N LEU A 647 2.05 -11.60 -28.35
CA LEU A 647 2.88 -11.63 -27.15
C LEU A 647 3.28 -10.22 -26.68
N HIS A 648 3.57 -9.29 -27.60
CA HIS A 648 3.83 -7.88 -27.26
C HIS A 648 2.60 -7.23 -26.62
N GLU A 649 1.42 -7.42 -27.21
CA GLU A 649 0.16 -6.91 -26.66
C GLU A 649 -0.16 -7.55 -25.28
N GLN A 650 -0.02 -8.86 -25.17
CA GLN A 650 -0.35 -9.61 -23.96
C GLN A 650 0.60 -9.31 -22.80
N LEU A 651 1.91 -9.28 -23.05
CA LEU A 651 2.94 -9.13 -22.00
C LEU A 651 3.30 -7.66 -21.75
N LEU A 652 3.54 -6.88 -22.81
CA LEU A 652 4.01 -5.50 -22.72
C LEU A 652 2.89 -4.47 -22.85
N GLY A 653 1.71 -4.86 -23.34
CA GLY A 653 0.59 -3.94 -23.52
C GLY A 653 0.69 -3.07 -24.75
N GLU A 654 1.53 -3.44 -25.71
CA GLU A 654 1.79 -2.62 -26.89
C GLU A 654 0.95 -3.06 -28.09
N SER A 655 0.27 -2.08 -28.70
CA SER A 655 -0.43 -2.28 -29.96
C SER A 655 0.49 -1.94 -31.14
N LEU A 656 1.31 -2.91 -31.54
CA LEU A 656 2.30 -2.73 -32.60
C LEU A 656 1.76 -3.02 -34.00
N GLY A 657 2.23 -2.25 -34.99
CA GLY A 657 1.98 -2.51 -36.40
C GLY A 657 2.66 -3.80 -36.90
N ALA A 658 2.17 -4.38 -38.00
CA ALA A 658 2.70 -5.66 -38.53
C ALA A 658 4.20 -5.62 -38.93
N ASN A 659 4.72 -4.43 -39.23
CA ASN A 659 6.10 -4.18 -39.64
C ASN A 659 6.87 -3.33 -38.61
N ASP A 660 6.43 -3.34 -37.36
CA ASP A 660 7.11 -2.61 -36.30
C ASP A 660 8.50 -3.22 -36.01
N PRO A 661 9.57 -2.41 -35.86
CA PRO A 661 10.91 -2.90 -35.54
C PRO A 661 10.99 -3.80 -34.29
N GLU A 662 10.13 -3.61 -33.30
CA GLU A 662 10.10 -4.44 -32.08
C GLU A 662 9.63 -5.88 -32.36
N ILE A 663 8.73 -6.05 -33.34
CA ILE A 663 8.33 -7.37 -33.84
C ILE A 663 9.52 -8.04 -34.52
N ASP A 664 10.25 -7.31 -35.36
CA ASP A 664 11.43 -7.85 -36.04
C ASP A 664 12.54 -8.26 -35.05
N ALA A 665 12.78 -7.46 -34.01
CA ALA A 665 13.74 -7.80 -32.95
C ALA A 665 13.38 -9.11 -32.24
N THR A 666 12.10 -9.30 -31.91
CA THR A 666 11.63 -10.53 -31.25
C THR A 666 11.68 -11.73 -32.19
N MET A 667 11.37 -11.52 -33.48
CA MET A 667 11.51 -12.55 -34.51
C MET A 667 12.96 -13.02 -34.68
N VAL A 668 13.95 -12.13 -34.54
CA VAL A 668 15.37 -12.52 -34.54
C VAL A 668 15.68 -13.46 -33.38
N VAL A 669 15.30 -13.11 -32.14
CA VAL A 669 15.51 -13.97 -30.97
C VAL A 669 14.87 -15.35 -31.16
N LEU A 670 13.62 -15.37 -31.64
CA LEU A 670 12.86 -16.60 -31.87
C LEU A 670 13.52 -17.50 -32.92
N THR A 671 13.88 -16.93 -34.07
CA THR A 671 14.44 -17.70 -35.20
C THR A 671 15.87 -18.17 -34.95
N GLU A 672 16.69 -17.38 -34.27
CA GLU A 672 18.04 -17.79 -33.85
C GLU A 672 17.99 -18.93 -32.83
N ALA A 673 17.15 -18.81 -31.80
CA ALA A 673 16.97 -19.87 -30.81
C ALA A 673 16.49 -21.18 -31.45
N TYR A 674 15.54 -21.09 -32.39
CA TYR A 674 15.05 -22.23 -33.14
C TYR A 674 16.15 -22.90 -33.99
N SER A 675 16.91 -22.11 -34.77
CA SER A 675 17.97 -22.61 -35.65
C SER A 675 19.12 -23.27 -34.86
N LEU A 676 19.61 -22.59 -33.81
CA LEU A 676 20.66 -23.12 -32.94
C LEU A 676 20.22 -24.41 -32.24
N GLY A 677 18.99 -24.43 -31.73
CA GLY A 677 18.41 -25.59 -31.07
C GLY A 677 18.23 -26.80 -32.00
N ARG A 678 17.73 -26.59 -33.22
CA ARG A 678 17.63 -27.65 -34.25
C ARG A 678 18.99 -28.25 -34.61
N ASN A 679 20.03 -27.41 -34.71
CA ASN A 679 21.40 -27.88 -34.89
C ASN A 679 21.91 -28.66 -33.66
N GLY A 680 21.57 -28.21 -32.45
CA GLY A 680 21.87 -28.93 -31.21
C GLY A 680 21.22 -30.31 -31.15
N LEU A 681 19.96 -30.44 -31.59
CA LEU A 681 19.26 -31.71 -31.70
C LEU A 681 19.90 -32.63 -32.75
N SER A 682 20.22 -32.11 -33.94
CA SER A 682 20.81 -32.92 -35.03
C SER A 682 22.20 -33.46 -34.71
N THR A 683 22.96 -32.73 -33.89
CA THR A 683 24.30 -33.12 -33.42
C THR A 683 24.27 -33.94 -32.13
N GLY A 684 23.11 -34.08 -31.48
CA GLY A 684 22.96 -34.73 -30.17
C GLY A 684 23.54 -33.92 -29.00
N ALA A 685 23.94 -32.66 -29.23
CA ALA A 685 24.41 -31.76 -28.18
C ALA A 685 23.28 -31.31 -27.23
N VAL A 686 22.04 -31.37 -27.71
CA VAL A 686 20.83 -31.04 -26.94
C VAL A 686 19.85 -32.20 -26.99
N SER A 687 19.19 -32.48 -25.87
CA SER A 687 18.15 -33.50 -25.78
C SER A 687 16.81 -33.00 -26.32
N GLU A 688 16.01 -33.92 -26.86
CA GLU A 688 14.57 -33.69 -27.14
C GLU A 688 13.77 -33.55 -25.83
N GLU A 689 14.25 -34.10 -24.72
CA GLU A 689 13.64 -33.95 -23.41
C GLU A 689 13.75 -32.50 -22.89
N LEU A 690 12.65 -31.97 -22.37
CA LEU A 690 12.65 -30.71 -21.64
C LEU A 690 13.39 -30.88 -20.31
N ALA A 691 14.04 -29.81 -19.85
CA ALA A 691 14.60 -29.76 -18.50
C ALA A 691 13.50 -29.97 -17.44
N ASP A 692 13.84 -30.61 -16.34
CA ASP A 692 12.86 -31.02 -15.30
C ASP A 692 11.90 -29.91 -14.85
N PRO A 693 12.34 -28.65 -14.62
CA PRO A 693 11.42 -27.58 -14.25
C PRO A 693 10.38 -27.22 -15.34
N CYS A 694 10.75 -27.39 -16.62
CA CYS A 694 9.92 -27.04 -17.77
C CYS A 694 8.99 -28.18 -18.20
N ARG A 695 9.23 -29.41 -17.74
CA ARG A 695 8.36 -30.56 -17.96
C ARG A 695 6.98 -30.32 -17.32
N LEU A 696 5.93 -30.62 -18.06
CA LEU A 696 4.55 -30.42 -17.63
C LEU A 696 3.87 -31.77 -17.42
N ASN A 697 3.86 -32.23 -16.17
CA ASN A 697 3.15 -33.43 -15.74
C ASN A 697 1.89 -33.12 -14.91
N ASN A 698 1.95 -32.02 -14.16
CA ASN A 698 0.90 -31.56 -13.26
C ASN A 698 0.48 -30.13 -13.65
N ASP A 699 -0.75 -29.79 -13.33
CA ASP A 699 -1.29 -28.45 -13.50
C ASP A 699 -0.52 -27.45 -12.63
N ARG A 700 -0.12 -26.30 -13.22
CA ARG A 700 0.78 -25.33 -12.56
C ARG A 700 0.09 -24.55 -11.44
N MET A 701 -1.24 -24.51 -11.43
CA MET A 701 -2.02 -23.74 -10.45
C MET A 701 -2.57 -24.61 -9.33
N THR A 702 -2.99 -25.84 -9.64
CA THR A 702 -3.61 -26.76 -8.67
C THR A 702 -2.68 -27.86 -8.19
N GLY A 703 -1.72 -28.28 -9.03
CA GLY A 703 -0.81 -29.39 -8.73
C GLY A 703 -1.38 -30.76 -9.10
N ASP A 704 -2.60 -30.80 -9.63
CA ASP A 704 -3.25 -32.04 -10.06
C ASP A 704 -2.53 -32.64 -11.27
N SER A 705 -2.45 -33.98 -11.32
CA SER A 705 -1.87 -34.68 -12.46
C SER A 705 -2.67 -34.38 -13.73
N LEU A 706 -1.98 -33.96 -14.79
CA LEU A 706 -2.60 -33.75 -16.10
C LEU A 706 -2.86 -35.09 -16.81
N PRO A 707 -3.91 -35.17 -17.64
CA PRO A 707 -4.11 -36.30 -18.54
C PRO A 707 -2.99 -36.38 -19.59
N ASP A 708 -2.68 -37.58 -20.08
CA ASP A 708 -1.51 -37.82 -20.95
C ASP A 708 -1.47 -36.94 -22.20
N ASN A 709 -2.62 -36.62 -22.79
CA ASN A 709 -2.72 -35.76 -23.97
C ASN A 709 -2.39 -34.28 -23.70
N ARG A 710 -2.38 -33.85 -22.43
CA ARG A 710 -1.99 -32.50 -22.00
C ARG A 710 -0.56 -32.44 -21.46
N ARG A 711 0.11 -33.57 -21.26
CA ARG A 711 1.49 -33.60 -20.77
C ARG A 711 2.44 -33.16 -21.87
N ILE A 712 3.42 -32.33 -21.50
CA ILE A 712 4.43 -31.81 -22.42
C ILE A 712 5.80 -31.97 -21.75
N ASN A 713 6.56 -32.97 -22.18
CA ASN A 713 7.87 -33.30 -21.62
C ASN A 713 9.00 -33.34 -22.66
N GLN A 714 8.65 -33.26 -23.95
CA GLN A 714 9.57 -33.33 -25.07
C GLN A 714 9.31 -32.17 -26.05
N ASP A 715 10.36 -31.80 -26.75
CA ASP A 715 10.40 -30.73 -27.75
C ASP A 715 11.29 -31.20 -28.94
N PRO A 716 10.78 -32.15 -29.74
CA PRO A 716 11.55 -32.81 -30.81
C PRO A 716 11.91 -31.85 -31.96
N ASP A 717 11.17 -30.76 -32.10
CA ASP A 717 11.42 -29.74 -33.13
C ASP A 717 12.00 -28.46 -32.58
N TYR A 718 12.34 -28.37 -31.29
CA TYR A 718 12.84 -27.16 -30.65
C TYR A 718 11.89 -25.95 -30.72
N THR A 719 10.62 -26.15 -31.08
CA THR A 719 9.65 -25.06 -31.21
C THR A 719 9.28 -24.49 -29.84
N LEU A 720 9.11 -25.34 -28.83
CA LEU A 720 8.73 -24.89 -27.48
C LEU A 720 9.84 -24.07 -26.83
N ARG A 721 11.10 -24.53 -26.90
CA ARG A 721 12.24 -23.80 -26.33
C ARG A 721 12.55 -22.50 -27.07
N ALA A 722 12.28 -22.43 -28.38
CA ALA A 722 12.35 -21.18 -29.12
C ALA A 722 11.28 -20.17 -28.63
N TRP A 723 10.04 -20.61 -28.43
CA TRP A 723 9.00 -19.77 -27.83
C TRP A 723 9.32 -19.36 -26.39
N MET A 724 9.92 -20.24 -25.59
CA MET A 724 10.44 -19.89 -24.26
C MET A 724 11.49 -18.77 -24.34
N ALA A 725 12.36 -18.77 -25.35
CA ALA A 725 13.35 -17.72 -25.54
C ALA A 725 12.69 -16.37 -25.88
N ALA A 726 11.72 -16.35 -26.79
CA ALA A 726 10.97 -15.13 -27.14
C ALA A 726 10.17 -14.58 -25.94
N VAL A 727 9.48 -15.44 -25.19
CA VAL A 727 8.76 -15.03 -23.98
C VAL A 727 9.72 -14.54 -22.90
N SER A 728 10.87 -15.20 -22.71
CA SER A 728 11.89 -14.74 -21.76
C SER A 728 12.44 -13.36 -22.14
N TYR A 729 12.65 -13.11 -23.44
CA TYR A 729 13.11 -11.82 -23.95
C TYR A 729 12.11 -10.70 -23.59
N LEU A 730 10.82 -10.92 -23.85
CA LEU A 730 9.78 -9.94 -23.53
C LEU A 730 9.60 -9.76 -22.00
N LEU A 731 9.64 -10.82 -21.21
CA LEU A 731 9.54 -10.74 -19.75
C LEU A 731 10.76 -10.06 -19.10
N SER A 732 11.91 -10.02 -19.80
CA SER A 732 13.11 -9.30 -19.36
C SER A 732 13.15 -7.85 -19.81
N ASP A 733 12.20 -7.41 -20.65
CA ASP A 733 12.10 -6.04 -21.09
C ASP A 733 11.68 -5.12 -19.92
N TYR A 734 12.22 -3.90 -19.88
CA TYR A 734 11.88 -2.94 -18.83
C TYR A 734 10.39 -2.60 -18.84
N ARG A 735 9.71 -2.57 -20.00
CA ARG A 735 8.26 -2.36 -20.10
C ARG A 735 7.44 -3.42 -19.38
N TYR A 736 8.00 -4.62 -19.16
CA TYR A 736 7.32 -5.63 -18.35
C TYR A 736 7.42 -5.34 -16.85
N LEU A 737 8.55 -4.77 -16.41
CA LEU A 737 8.85 -4.51 -15.00
C LEU A 737 8.33 -3.15 -14.51
N TYR A 738 7.88 -2.28 -15.43
CA TYR A 738 7.41 -0.92 -15.16
C TYR A 738 5.95 -0.73 -15.60
N GLU A 739 5.25 0.25 -15.03
CA GLU A 739 3.91 0.74 -15.45
C GLU A 739 3.82 2.27 -15.39
#